data_AF-A0A449BX19-F1
#
_entry.id   AF-A0A449BX19-F1
#
_cell.length_a   1.000
_cell.length_b   1.000
_cell.length_c   1.000
_cell.angle_alpha   90.00
_cell.angle_beta   90.00
_cell.angle_gamma   90.00
#
_symmetry.space_group_name_H-M   'P 1'
#
loop_
_entity.id
_entity.type
_entity.pdbx_description
1 polymer ?
#
loop_
_entity_poly.entity_id
_entity_poly.type
_entity_poly.pdbx_seq_one_letter_code
_entity_poly.pdbx_strand_id
1 'polypeptide(L)'
;MIKPKIWTHMVFNIIKREKGYSKKNIIQIEKQKVESLVLYFQKCIQEDRINNCNLFHFNIIHDDKPNIKNVHINLVRISYFLKNIKVDENKWLSIYEKISNLEIISDNLYPKKKDIGNCENKNAIENASIIFPNYVLENNLSIEYNIRELHTSYLFIFNTCISSLSKYLSLYDIKKYLLILKSCERFFNFFFKLHKNRKGKKDTNIYPKLNFLYLYSTSQNYMENAKILKSQNNTNIIINEKDKFNFSYHYEELYKLKYHQIFINKINLTITIFKNINFYSISYEHFEHILNFLYNKTKNGIIIESVILNFLNYFMKQIKNETENKNLHIISLFKVINIMYYSKIVHKGIVENFIQTLKKNKNTYDIYKGNTCFNYLKLLTLLEKDDDIIYVYKYCKEHILTKNPQDIFNLFFFSSIIGLFDFSLINSYISLLKKYKTIPITFDISYNTHQNHNDDISKMSTPLLHKNYYTLLGWNIVINNFIKHLRDDQKEIIEIVKINFNNKNVYYTYSNRLSNDFTYLLKEINFLLNFYKMNMTKVGDTKNNNFFYNQYSIYNILKKKFNEHSIIYEYITKQNILIDILLIFKKNKNNIDYYNLFAIEFNGRTHYNLQIDQDNITTNNLHYYLKENYNTQFKKFITSNLGFINIYIPFYKWNTLNLSQKESYLINYIHSFK
;
A
#
# COMPACT_ATOMS: atom_id res chain seq x y z
N MET A 1 19.49 -14.36 7.10
CA MET A 1 19.45 -14.97 5.74
C MET A 1 18.23 -15.88 5.64
N ILE A 2 17.17 -15.49 4.92
CA ILE A 2 15.96 -16.32 4.79
C ILE A 2 16.14 -17.27 3.60
N LYS A 3 16.10 -18.59 3.85
CA LYS A 3 16.30 -19.62 2.81
C LYS A 3 15.24 -19.57 1.69
N PRO A 4 15.60 -19.85 0.42
CA PRO A 4 14.71 -19.86 -0.75
C PRO A 4 13.48 -20.79 -0.66
N LYS A 5 13.54 -21.82 0.20
CA LYS A 5 12.50 -22.87 0.37
C LYS A 5 11.11 -22.36 0.76
N ILE A 6 10.98 -21.17 1.36
CA ILE A 6 9.70 -20.65 1.89
C ILE A 6 8.82 -20.03 0.79
N TRP A 7 9.40 -19.61 -0.34
CA TRP A 7 8.72 -18.80 -1.36
C TRP A 7 7.95 -19.62 -2.39
N THR A 8 8.42 -20.83 -2.66
CA THR A 8 7.97 -21.69 -3.76
C THR A 8 6.69 -22.48 -3.43
N HIS A 9 6.45 -22.79 -2.16
CA HIS A 9 5.20 -23.43 -1.69
C HIS A 9 3.99 -22.46 -1.72
N MET A 10 4.24 -21.14 -1.69
CA MET A 10 3.20 -20.09 -1.61
C MET A 10 2.50 -19.82 -2.94
N VAL A 11 3.24 -19.75 -4.05
CA VAL A 11 2.66 -19.49 -5.39
C VAL A 11 1.59 -20.52 -5.71
N PHE A 12 1.93 -21.79 -5.48
CA PHE A 12 1.07 -22.93 -5.73
C PHE A 12 -0.19 -22.94 -4.85
N ASN A 13 -0.05 -22.69 -3.55
CA ASN A 13 -1.18 -22.66 -2.62
C ASN A 13 -2.15 -21.52 -2.90
N ILE A 14 -1.70 -20.42 -3.49
CA ILE A 14 -2.55 -19.28 -3.86
C ILE A 14 -3.32 -19.59 -5.14
N ILE A 15 -2.68 -20.14 -6.17
CA ILE A 15 -3.38 -20.60 -7.39
C ILE A 15 -4.39 -21.71 -7.05
N LYS A 16 -4.01 -22.66 -6.18
CA LYS A 16 -4.91 -23.72 -5.69
C LYS A 16 -6.11 -23.16 -4.92
N ARG A 17 -5.91 -22.17 -4.04
CA ARG A 17 -7.00 -21.54 -3.27
C ARG A 17 -7.92 -20.68 -4.11
N GLU A 18 -7.41 -19.95 -5.11
CA GLU A 18 -8.23 -19.07 -5.95
C GLU A 18 -9.09 -19.84 -6.95
N LYS A 19 -8.60 -20.98 -7.43
CA LYS A 19 -9.25 -21.70 -8.53
C LYS A 19 -9.81 -23.06 -8.15
N GLY A 20 -9.65 -23.48 -6.89
CA GLY A 20 -10.11 -24.80 -6.41
C GLY A 20 -9.41 -25.99 -7.07
N TYR A 21 -8.28 -25.79 -7.75
CA TYR A 21 -7.67 -26.81 -8.61
C TYR A 21 -6.64 -27.70 -7.90
N SER A 22 -6.63 -28.98 -8.29
CA SER A 22 -5.57 -29.93 -7.89
C SER A 22 -4.21 -29.54 -8.49
N LYS A 23 -3.10 -30.09 -7.94
CA LYS A 23 -1.74 -29.92 -8.51
C LYS A 23 -1.66 -30.29 -9.99
N LYS A 24 -2.33 -31.38 -10.37
CA LYS A 24 -2.36 -31.87 -11.75
C LYS A 24 -3.13 -30.92 -12.66
N ASN A 25 -4.25 -30.35 -12.19
CA ASN A 25 -5.07 -29.42 -12.96
C ASN A 25 -4.33 -28.10 -13.27
N ILE A 26 -3.56 -27.56 -12.32
CA ILE A 26 -2.77 -26.33 -12.56
C ILE A 26 -1.68 -26.56 -13.62
N ILE A 27 -0.95 -27.68 -13.53
CA ILE A 27 0.07 -28.04 -14.51
C ILE A 27 -0.56 -28.25 -15.90
N GLN A 28 -1.73 -28.90 -15.96
CA GLN A 28 -2.46 -29.12 -17.21
C GLN A 28 -2.94 -27.81 -17.85
N ILE A 29 -3.51 -26.90 -17.07
CA ILE A 29 -3.96 -25.58 -17.56
C ILE A 29 -2.78 -24.79 -18.11
N GLU A 30 -1.65 -24.75 -17.39
CA GLU A 30 -0.48 -24.01 -17.85
C GLU A 30 0.16 -24.65 -19.09
N LYS A 31 0.21 -25.98 -19.14
CA LYS A 31 0.63 -26.72 -20.33
C LYS A 31 -0.20 -26.32 -21.55
N GLN A 32 -1.53 -26.31 -21.44
CA GLN A 32 -2.42 -25.90 -22.54
C GLN A 32 -2.16 -24.46 -22.99
N LYS A 33 -1.89 -23.54 -22.06
CA LYS A 33 -1.56 -22.14 -22.39
C LYS A 33 -0.22 -22.03 -23.13
N VAL A 34 0.79 -22.74 -22.65
CA VAL A 34 2.12 -22.77 -23.25
C VAL A 34 2.09 -23.41 -24.64
N GLU A 35 1.38 -24.53 -24.82
CA GLU A 35 1.18 -25.17 -26.12
C GLU A 35 0.42 -24.26 -27.09
N SER A 36 -0.66 -23.62 -26.64
CA SER A 36 -1.40 -22.63 -27.43
C SER A 36 -0.52 -21.45 -27.88
N LEU A 37 0.44 -21.05 -27.04
CA LEU A 37 1.38 -19.99 -27.38
C LEU A 37 2.40 -20.47 -28.42
N VAL A 38 2.92 -21.69 -28.32
CA VAL A 38 3.79 -22.27 -29.35
C VAL A 38 3.05 -22.40 -30.68
N LEU A 39 1.80 -22.90 -30.68
CA LEU A 39 0.96 -22.99 -31.90
C LEU A 39 0.81 -21.62 -32.56
N TYR A 40 0.62 -20.57 -31.74
CA TYR A 40 0.50 -19.22 -32.24
C TYR A 40 1.80 -18.70 -32.88
N PHE A 41 2.96 -18.98 -32.27
CA PHE A 41 4.26 -18.65 -32.88
C PHE A 41 4.45 -19.39 -34.21
N GLN A 42 4.10 -20.68 -34.28
CA GLN A 42 4.17 -21.46 -35.52
C GLN A 42 3.28 -20.88 -36.62
N LYS A 43 2.05 -20.48 -36.27
CA LYS A 43 1.16 -19.78 -37.20
C LYS A 43 1.81 -18.49 -37.72
N CYS A 44 2.38 -17.67 -36.84
CA CYS A 44 3.08 -16.44 -37.24
C CYS A 44 4.25 -16.71 -38.19
N ILE A 45 5.05 -17.75 -37.92
CA ILE A 45 6.20 -18.17 -38.74
C ILE A 45 5.72 -18.66 -40.12
N GLN A 46 4.60 -19.40 -40.16
CA GLN A 46 4.01 -19.90 -41.41
C GLN A 46 3.44 -18.79 -42.29
N GLU A 47 2.85 -17.75 -41.69
CA GLU A 47 2.31 -16.58 -42.41
C GLU A 47 3.41 -15.70 -43.03
N ASP A 48 4.59 -15.63 -42.42
CA ASP A 48 5.74 -14.88 -42.93
C ASP A 48 7.00 -15.74 -42.98
N ARG A 49 6.97 -16.71 -43.91
CA ARG A 49 8.00 -17.74 -44.06
C ARG A 49 9.36 -17.17 -44.44
N ILE A 50 9.36 -16.11 -45.24
CA ILE A 50 10.59 -15.52 -45.79
C ILE A 50 11.42 -14.91 -44.67
N ASN A 51 10.76 -14.17 -43.77
CA ASN A 51 11.47 -13.48 -42.68
C ASN A 51 11.79 -14.36 -41.48
N ASN A 52 11.18 -15.54 -41.36
CA ASN A 52 11.25 -16.41 -40.18
C ASN A 52 11.71 -17.86 -40.49
N CYS A 53 12.38 -18.08 -41.64
CA CYS A 53 12.75 -19.41 -42.13
C CYS A 53 13.64 -20.22 -41.15
N ASN A 54 14.43 -19.54 -40.33
CA ASN A 54 15.29 -20.13 -39.31
C ASN A 54 14.51 -20.78 -38.15
N LEU A 55 13.21 -20.48 -37.98
CA LEU A 55 12.42 -20.93 -36.83
C LEU A 55 11.59 -22.21 -37.08
N PHE A 56 11.54 -22.72 -38.32
CA PHE A 56 10.70 -23.87 -38.69
C PHE A 56 11.04 -25.19 -37.99
N HIS A 57 12.28 -25.35 -37.52
CA HIS A 57 12.76 -26.60 -36.94
C HIS A 57 12.15 -26.92 -35.56
N PHE A 58 11.41 -25.99 -34.96
CA PHE A 58 10.83 -26.14 -33.63
C PHE A 58 9.31 -26.43 -33.70
N ASN A 59 8.93 -27.70 -33.62
CA ASN A 59 7.53 -28.12 -33.53
C ASN A 59 6.99 -28.03 -32.09
N ILE A 60 5.75 -28.46 -31.81
CA ILE A 60 5.27 -28.62 -30.43
C ILE A 60 5.65 -29.99 -29.93
N ILE A 61 6.06 -30.10 -28.67
CA ILE A 61 6.10 -31.39 -27.98
C ILE A 61 4.70 -31.65 -27.43
N HIS A 62 3.98 -32.56 -28.08
CA HIS A 62 2.79 -33.18 -27.52
C HIS A 62 3.21 -34.38 -26.67
N ASP A 63 2.72 -34.45 -25.45
CA ASP A 63 2.86 -35.61 -24.56
C ASP A 63 1.53 -35.75 -23.84
N ASP A 64 0.98 -36.96 -23.72
CA ASP A 64 -0.35 -37.16 -23.14
C ASP A 64 -0.39 -36.95 -21.62
N LYS A 65 0.78 -36.92 -20.95
CA LYS A 65 0.84 -36.75 -19.49
C LYS A 65 1.10 -35.28 -19.09
N PRO A 66 0.41 -34.74 -18.06
CA PRO A 66 0.70 -33.41 -17.51
C PRO A 66 2.05 -33.43 -16.79
N ASN A 67 3.12 -33.10 -17.50
CA ASN A 67 4.48 -33.07 -16.97
C ASN A 67 5.05 -31.65 -17.02
N ILE A 68 5.55 -31.17 -15.88
CA ILE A 68 6.20 -29.86 -15.77
C ILE A 68 7.45 -29.75 -16.65
N LYS A 69 8.11 -30.89 -16.97
CA LYS A 69 9.21 -30.92 -17.94
C LYS A 69 8.77 -30.41 -19.31
N ASN A 70 7.58 -30.77 -19.78
CA ASN A 70 7.11 -30.36 -21.11
C ASN A 70 6.74 -28.89 -21.14
N VAL A 71 6.17 -28.38 -20.04
CA VAL A 71 5.98 -26.94 -19.84
C VAL A 71 7.32 -26.22 -19.95
N HIS A 72 8.36 -26.69 -19.26
CA HIS A 72 9.69 -26.07 -19.29
C HIS A 72 10.34 -26.11 -20.68
N ILE A 73 10.32 -27.25 -21.37
CA ILE A 73 10.90 -27.35 -22.72
C ILE A 73 10.18 -26.41 -23.69
N ASN A 74 8.85 -26.35 -23.65
CA ASN A 74 8.10 -25.43 -24.50
C ASN A 74 8.36 -23.95 -24.14
N LEU A 75 8.61 -23.61 -22.86
CA LEU A 75 9.07 -22.27 -22.47
C LEU A 75 10.46 -21.95 -23.05
N VAL A 76 11.39 -22.91 -23.11
CA VAL A 76 12.69 -22.73 -23.78
C VAL A 76 12.48 -22.44 -25.28
N ARG A 77 11.60 -23.19 -25.96
CA ARG A 77 11.24 -22.92 -27.36
C ARG A 77 10.62 -21.54 -27.55
N ILE A 78 9.68 -21.15 -26.70
CA ILE A 78 9.08 -19.80 -26.71
C ILE A 78 10.15 -18.72 -26.52
N SER A 79 11.13 -18.96 -25.65
CA SER A 79 12.25 -18.03 -25.44
C SER A 79 13.05 -17.82 -26.72
N TYR A 80 13.31 -18.91 -27.46
CA TYR A 80 13.96 -18.85 -28.76
C TYR A 80 13.12 -18.13 -29.82
N PHE A 81 11.82 -18.42 -29.91
CA PHE A 81 10.93 -17.70 -30.83
C PHE A 81 10.90 -16.21 -30.53
N LEU A 82 10.73 -15.82 -29.25
CA LEU A 82 10.67 -14.41 -28.86
C LEU A 82 11.93 -13.62 -29.20
N LYS A 83 13.11 -14.25 -29.13
CA LYS A 83 14.37 -13.57 -29.42
C LYS A 83 14.58 -13.35 -30.92
N ASN A 84 14.04 -14.23 -31.76
CA ASN A 84 14.42 -14.33 -33.16
C ASN A 84 13.28 -14.04 -34.16
N ILE A 85 12.02 -14.05 -33.72
CA ILE A 85 10.88 -13.85 -34.62
C ILE A 85 10.77 -12.39 -35.07
N LYS A 86 10.49 -12.21 -36.36
CA LYS A 86 10.13 -10.94 -36.97
C LYS A 86 8.63 -10.95 -37.26
N VAL A 87 7.91 -10.10 -36.54
CA VAL A 87 6.46 -9.88 -36.71
C VAL A 87 6.13 -8.41 -36.55
N ASP A 88 4.99 -8.02 -37.13
CA ASP A 88 4.42 -6.68 -37.01
C ASP A 88 3.96 -6.34 -35.58
N GLU A 89 3.59 -5.08 -35.38
CA GLU A 89 3.17 -4.54 -34.10
C GLU A 89 1.89 -5.22 -33.54
N ASN A 90 0.94 -5.58 -34.40
CA ASN A 90 -0.30 -6.22 -33.94
C ASN A 90 -0.05 -7.64 -33.44
N LYS A 91 0.83 -8.38 -34.13
CA LYS A 91 1.28 -9.72 -33.69
C LYS A 91 2.03 -9.64 -32.37
N TRP A 92 2.89 -8.63 -32.16
CA TRP A 92 3.55 -8.42 -30.87
C TRP A 92 2.55 -8.17 -29.72
N LEU A 93 1.49 -7.42 -29.98
CA LEU A 93 0.42 -7.23 -29.01
C LEU A 93 -0.28 -8.55 -28.66
N SER A 94 -0.66 -9.35 -29.64
CA SER A 94 -1.28 -10.68 -29.41
C SER A 94 -0.34 -11.66 -28.70
N ILE A 95 0.96 -11.63 -29.00
CA ILE A 95 1.98 -12.40 -28.26
C ILE A 95 1.99 -11.97 -26.79
N TYR A 96 2.01 -10.67 -26.52
CA TYR A 96 2.01 -10.13 -25.16
C TYR A 96 0.75 -10.50 -24.37
N GLU A 97 -0.42 -10.50 -25.00
CA GLU A 97 -1.67 -10.94 -24.36
C GLU A 97 -1.59 -12.41 -23.93
N LYS A 98 -1.13 -13.29 -24.83
CA LYS A 98 -0.98 -14.72 -24.53
C LYS A 98 0.04 -14.97 -23.43
N ILE A 99 1.20 -14.30 -23.48
CA ILE A 99 2.23 -14.37 -22.42
C ILE A 99 1.70 -13.84 -21.09
N SER A 100 0.94 -12.75 -21.11
CA SER A 100 0.36 -12.17 -19.89
C SER A 100 -0.71 -13.05 -19.23
N ASN A 101 -1.21 -14.07 -19.92
CA ASN A 101 -2.15 -15.06 -19.38
C ASN A 101 -1.46 -16.30 -18.78
N LEU A 102 -0.14 -16.43 -18.90
CA LEU A 102 0.63 -17.52 -18.30
C LEU A 102 0.56 -17.45 -16.76
N GLU A 103 0.39 -18.61 -16.13
CA GLU A 103 0.45 -18.78 -14.68
C GLU A 103 1.87 -19.16 -14.29
N ILE A 104 2.56 -18.29 -13.56
CA ILE A 104 3.97 -18.52 -13.24
C ILE A 104 4.11 -19.67 -12.22
N ILE A 105 4.35 -20.88 -12.71
CA ILE A 105 4.51 -22.10 -11.90
C ILE A 105 5.91 -22.17 -11.25
N SER A 106 6.04 -22.89 -10.13
CA SER A 106 7.30 -23.05 -9.38
C SER A 106 8.03 -24.37 -9.65
N ASP A 107 9.37 -24.31 -9.59
CA ASP A 107 10.30 -25.44 -9.73
C ASP A 107 10.09 -26.58 -8.70
N ASN A 108 9.45 -26.33 -7.56
CA ASN A 108 9.21 -27.36 -6.52
C ASN A 108 8.22 -28.47 -6.93
N LEU A 109 7.67 -28.42 -8.14
CA LEU A 109 6.79 -29.45 -8.70
C LEU A 109 7.56 -30.53 -9.49
N TYR A 110 8.87 -30.38 -9.69
CA TYR A 110 9.68 -31.52 -10.14
C TYR A 110 9.66 -32.61 -9.05
N PRO A 111 9.34 -33.87 -9.39
CA PRO A 111 9.43 -34.96 -8.42
C PRO A 111 10.88 -35.07 -7.95
N LYS A 112 11.10 -34.92 -6.63
CA LYS A 112 12.40 -35.25 -6.03
C LYS A 112 12.64 -36.74 -6.23
N LYS A 113 13.74 -37.13 -6.87
CA LYS A 113 14.21 -38.51 -6.78
C LYS A 113 14.43 -38.81 -5.30
N LYS A 114 13.88 -39.92 -4.81
CA LYS A 114 14.35 -40.54 -3.57
C LYS A 114 15.73 -41.08 -3.91
N ASP A 115 16.79 -40.50 -3.35
CA ASP A 115 18.13 -41.07 -3.51
C ASP A 115 18.16 -42.46 -2.91
N ILE A 116 18.53 -43.43 -3.73
CA ILE A 116 18.95 -44.77 -3.31
C ILE A 116 20.44 -44.63 -2.99
N GLY A 117 20.81 -44.86 -1.73
CA GLY A 117 22.17 -45.23 -1.32
C GLY A 117 23.17 -44.09 -1.09
N ASN A 118 23.49 -43.87 0.19
CA ASN A 118 24.73 -43.36 0.77
C ASN A 118 25.75 -42.64 -0.14
N CYS A 119 25.90 -41.33 0.08
CA CYS A 119 27.20 -40.73 0.37
C CYS A 119 27.04 -39.33 0.99
N GLU A 120 27.88 -39.05 1.97
CA GLU A 120 27.92 -37.85 2.79
C GLU A 120 28.35 -36.63 1.96
N ASN A 121 27.41 -35.72 1.67
CA ASN A 121 27.69 -34.29 1.47
C ASN A 121 26.39 -33.49 1.50
N LYS A 122 25.95 -33.10 2.71
CA LYS A 122 24.68 -32.38 2.95
C LYS A 122 24.66 -30.91 2.47
N ASN A 123 25.72 -30.42 1.81
CA ASN A 123 25.85 -29.03 1.38
C ASN A 123 25.76 -28.79 -0.14
N ALA A 124 25.55 -29.83 -0.97
CA ALA A 124 25.58 -29.71 -2.44
C ALA A 124 24.21 -29.90 -3.17
N ILE A 125 23.08 -29.93 -2.45
CA ILE A 125 21.76 -30.34 -3.03
C ILE A 125 20.79 -29.16 -3.24
N GLU A 126 21.29 -27.95 -3.50
CA GLU A 126 20.43 -26.81 -3.89
C GLU A 126 20.90 -26.28 -5.26
N ASN A 127 20.05 -26.45 -6.29
CA ASN A 127 20.22 -26.12 -7.72
C ASN A 127 20.74 -27.24 -8.64
N ALA A 128 20.07 -28.40 -8.65
CA ALA A 128 20.27 -29.37 -9.73
C ALA A 128 19.73 -28.78 -11.05
N SER A 129 20.62 -28.38 -11.96
CA SER A 129 20.30 -27.96 -13.32
C SER A 129 19.47 -29.03 -14.03
N ILE A 130 18.33 -28.63 -14.61
CA ILE A 130 17.41 -29.56 -15.27
C ILE A 130 17.96 -29.86 -16.67
N ILE A 131 18.48 -31.07 -16.86
CA ILE A 131 18.92 -31.57 -18.16
C ILE A 131 17.78 -32.41 -18.74
N PHE A 132 17.44 -32.16 -20.01
CA PHE A 132 16.43 -32.90 -20.76
C PHE A 132 17.12 -33.95 -21.65
N PRO A 133 17.19 -35.24 -21.27
CA PRO A 133 18.08 -36.21 -21.92
C PRO A 133 17.86 -36.38 -23.43
N ASN A 134 16.63 -36.15 -23.90
CA ASN A 134 16.23 -36.35 -25.29
C ASN A 134 16.08 -35.04 -26.09
N TYR A 135 16.50 -33.89 -25.54
CA TYR A 135 16.27 -32.56 -26.12
C TYR A 135 17.56 -31.74 -26.16
N VAL A 136 18.49 -32.18 -27.02
CA VAL A 136 19.85 -31.60 -27.12
C VAL A 136 19.81 -30.12 -27.50
N LEU A 137 18.96 -29.73 -28.46
CA LEU A 137 18.82 -28.34 -28.90
C LEU A 137 18.30 -27.45 -27.78
N GLU A 138 17.25 -27.87 -27.07
CA GLU A 138 16.68 -27.11 -25.98
C GLU A 138 17.60 -27.06 -24.76
N ASN A 139 18.37 -28.12 -24.51
CA ASN A 139 19.46 -28.05 -23.54
C ASN A 139 20.44 -26.94 -23.93
N ASN A 140 20.96 -26.94 -25.15
CA ASN A 140 21.92 -25.93 -25.63
C ASN A 140 21.36 -24.51 -25.51
N LEU A 141 20.12 -24.29 -25.96
CA LEU A 141 19.42 -23.01 -25.83
C LEU A 141 19.23 -22.59 -24.36
N SER A 142 18.93 -23.55 -23.48
CA SER A 142 18.79 -23.27 -22.05
C SER A 142 20.11 -22.82 -21.40
N ILE A 143 21.25 -23.28 -21.92
CA ILE A 143 22.58 -22.81 -21.54
C ILE A 143 22.81 -21.40 -22.09
N GLU A 144 22.62 -21.21 -23.40
CA GLU A 144 22.88 -19.96 -24.11
C GLU A 144 22.10 -18.79 -23.50
N TYR A 145 20.82 -18.99 -23.16
CA TYR A 145 19.97 -17.95 -22.58
C TYR A 145 19.95 -17.94 -21.05
N ASN A 146 20.69 -18.85 -20.40
CA ASN A 146 20.70 -19.02 -18.95
C ASN A 146 19.29 -19.24 -18.35
N ILE A 147 18.50 -20.11 -18.99
CA ILE A 147 17.10 -20.44 -18.64
C ILE A 147 16.91 -21.90 -18.20
N ARG A 148 17.95 -22.51 -17.63
CA ARG A 148 17.95 -23.89 -17.10
C ARG A 148 16.96 -24.14 -15.97
N GLU A 149 16.41 -23.09 -15.37
CA GLU A 149 15.41 -23.17 -14.33
C GLU A 149 14.06 -22.69 -14.88
N LEU A 150 12.94 -23.23 -14.37
CA LEU A 150 11.62 -22.89 -14.88
C LEU A 150 11.33 -21.41 -14.63
N HIS A 151 11.72 -20.91 -13.46
CA HIS A 151 11.49 -19.51 -13.13
C HIS A 151 12.32 -18.54 -13.97
N THR A 152 13.57 -18.89 -14.34
CA THR A 152 14.39 -18.04 -15.22
C THR A 152 13.84 -18.05 -16.65
N SER A 153 13.25 -19.16 -17.09
CA SER A 153 12.51 -19.23 -18.36
C SER A 153 11.33 -18.26 -18.39
N TYR A 154 10.49 -18.23 -17.35
CA TYR A 154 9.41 -17.25 -17.25
C TYR A 154 9.95 -15.80 -17.24
N LEU A 155 10.97 -15.51 -16.42
CA LEU A 155 11.58 -14.17 -16.38
C LEU A 155 12.04 -13.73 -17.76
N PHE A 156 12.73 -14.60 -18.50
CA PHE A 156 13.21 -14.32 -19.84
C PHE A 156 12.06 -14.00 -20.81
N ILE A 157 11.06 -14.89 -20.90
CA ILE A 157 9.90 -14.73 -21.79
C ILE A 157 9.18 -13.40 -21.56
N PHE A 158 8.85 -13.10 -20.30
CA PHE A 158 8.17 -11.85 -19.96
C PHE A 158 9.02 -10.63 -20.30
N ASN A 159 10.31 -10.66 -19.97
CA ASN A 159 11.20 -9.52 -20.20
C ASN A 159 11.43 -9.27 -21.69
N THR A 160 11.71 -10.33 -22.47
CA THR A 160 11.93 -10.24 -23.91
C THR A 160 10.67 -9.77 -24.62
N CYS A 161 9.51 -10.32 -24.27
CA CYS A 161 8.24 -9.89 -24.84
C CYS A 161 7.92 -8.41 -24.53
N ILE A 162 8.05 -7.98 -23.26
CA ILE A 162 7.82 -6.57 -22.89
C ILE A 162 8.80 -5.65 -23.63
N SER A 163 10.07 -6.05 -23.76
CA SER A 163 11.08 -5.26 -24.46
C SER A 163 10.75 -5.11 -25.95
N SER A 164 10.34 -6.19 -26.61
CA SER A 164 9.91 -6.15 -28.01
C SER A 164 8.63 -5.32 -28.20
N LEU A 165 7.61 -5.54 -27.36
CA LEU A 165 6.37 -4.75 -27.38
C LEU A 165 6.64 -3.25 -27.19
N SER A 166 7.59 -2.90 -26.32
CA SER A 166 7.91 -1.50 -25.98
C SER A 166 8.40 -0.70 -27.19
N LYS A 167 9.03 -1.35 -28.17
CA LYS A 167 9.52 -0.70 -29.40
C LYS A 167 8.39 -0.16 -30.29
N TYR A 168 7.19 -0.73 -30.17
CA TYR A 168 6.04 -0.38 -31.01
C TYR A 168 5.00 0.49 -30.31
N LEU A 169 5.26 0.92 -29.06
CA LEU A 169 4.28 1.69 -28.28
C LEU A 169 3.85 2.98 -28.98
N SER A 170 4.73 3.64 -29.74
CA SER A 170 4.39 4.87 -30.48
C SER A 170 3.36 4.64 -31.59
N LEU A 171 3.21 3.41 -32.09
CA LEU A 171 2.26 3.03 -33.14
C LEU A 171 0.89 2.60 -32.59
N TYR A 172 0.76 2.50 -31.27
CA TYR A 172 -0.45 2.00 -30.64
C TYR A 172 -1.43 3.13 -30.30
N ASP A 173 -2.70 2.84 -30.53
CA ASP A 173 -3.80 3.70 -30.13
C ASP A 173 -4.21 3.45 -28.67
N ILE A 174 -5.19 4.21 -28.21
CA ILE A 174 -5.71 4.10 -26.85
C ILE A 174 -6.29 2.71 -26.54
N LYS A 175 -6.92 2.04 -27.52
CA LYS A 175 -7.51 0.71 -27.31
C LYS A 175 -6.43 -0.33 -27.02
N LYS A 176 -5.34 -0.31 -27.80
CA LYS A 176 -4.17 -1.17 -27.59
C LYS A 176 -3.49 -0.86 -26.25
N TYR A 177 -3.35 0.40 -25.87
CA TYR A 177 -2.83 0.78 -24.55
C TYR A 177 -3.67 0.22 -23.40
N LEU A 178 -4.99 0.36 -23.45
CA LEU A 178 -5.90 -0.17 -22.43
C LEU A 178 -5.79 -1.69 -22.28
N LEU A 179 -5.62 -2.41 -23.39
CA LEU A 179 -5.37 -3.85 -23.41
C LEU A 179 -4.09 -4.23 -22.66
N ILE A 180 -3.02 -3.48 -22.91
CA ILE A 180 -1.72 -3.68 -22.25
C ILE A 180 -1.83 -3.39 -20.75
N LEU A 181 -2.49 -2.28 -20.38
CA LEU A 181 -2.70 -1.88 -19.00
C LEU A 181 -3.54 -2.92 -18.22
N LYS A 182 -4.59 -3.48 -18.82
CA LYS A 182 -5.39 -4.56 -18.23
C LYS A 182 -4.55 -5.80 -17.91
N SER A 183 -3.63 -6.15 -18.81
CA SER A 183 -2.67 -7.25 -18.61
C SER A 183 -1.64 -6.95 -17.52
N CYS A 184 -1.17 -5.70 -17.41
CA CYS A 184 -0.35 -5.25 -16.28
C CYS A 184 -1.12 -5.34 -14.95
N GLU A 185 -2.38 -4.91 -14.95
CA GLU A 185 -3.23 -4.93 -13.75
C GLU A 185 -3.41 -6.33 -13.17
N ARG A 186 -3.73 -7.31 -14.04
CA ARG A 186 -3.85 -8.72 -13.66
C ARG A 186 -2.58 -9.24 -12.98
N PHE A 187 -1.42 -8.97 -13.59
CA PHE A 187 -0.13 -9.36 -13.02
C PHE A 187 0.12 -8.72 -11.66
N PHE A 188 -0.10 -7.42 -11.52
CA PHE A 188 0.08 -6.74 -10.24
C PHE A 188 -0.82 -7.34 -9.15
N ASN A 189 -2.09 -7.62 -9.45
CA ASN A 189 -3.01 -8.25 -8.50
C ASN A 189 -2.49 -9.63 -8.08
N PHE A 190 -2.02 -10.44 -9.04
CA PHE A 190 -1.38 -11.73 -8.75
C PHE A 190 -0.13 -11.57 -7.86
N PHE A 191 0.79 -10.69 -8.25
CA PHE A 191 2.05 -10.43 -7.53
C PHE A 191 1.81 -10.03 -6.08
N PHE A 192 0.94 -9.05 -5.81
CA PHE A 192 0.65 -8.65 -4.43
C PHE A 192 -0.14 -9.71 -3.65
N LYS A 193 -1.06 -10.45 -4.28
CA LYS A 193 -1.75 -11.57 -3.62
C LYS A 193 -0.78 -12.67 -3.20
N LEU A 194 0.23 -12.97 -4.04
CA LEU A 194 1.30 -13.91 -3.76
C LEU A 194 1.98 -13.62 -2.41
N HIS A 195 2.07 -12.34 -2.06
CA HIS A 195 2.79 -11.85 -0.89
C HIS A 195 1.89 -11.40 0.28
N LYS A 196 0.59 -11.13 0.05
CA LYS A 196 -0.40 -10.78 1.10
C LYS A 196 -0.80 -11.98 1.97
N ASN A 197 -0.78 -13.20 1.44
CA ASN A 197 -1.30 -14.41 2.10
C ASN A 197 -0.33 -15.12 3.06
N ARG A 198 0.63 -14.41 3.67
CA ARG A 198 1.48 -14.96 4.74
C ARG A 198 0.72 -15.11 6.08
N LYS A 199 -0.42 -15.80 6.07
CA LYS A 199 -1.07 -16.32 7.30
C LYS A 199 -0.25 -17.50 7.81
N GLY A 200 0.43 -17.33 8.94
CA GLY A 200 0.84 -18.45 9.79
C GLY A 200 2.30 -18.91 9.70
N LYS A 201 3.23 -18.09 10.19
CA LYS A 201 4.29 -18.62 11.05
C LYS A 201 4.19 -17.89 12.39
N LYS A 202 3.99 -18.65 13.47
CA LYS A 202 3.77 -18.15 14.84
C LYS A 202 4.90 -17.22 15.35
N ASP A 203 6.05 -17.19 14.68
CA ASP A 203 7.21 -16.39 15.09
C ASP A 203 7.47 -15.13 14.25
N THR A 204 6.63 -14.82 13.27
CA THR A 204 6.76 -13.58 12.48
C THR A 204 5.40 -12.91 12.34
N ASN A 205 5.04 -12.04 13.29
CA ASN A 205 3.85 -11.18 13.24
C ASN A 205 3.91 -10.07 12.17
N ILE A 206 4.71 -10.24 11.12
CA ILE A 206 4.95 -9.22 10.10
C ILE A 206 4.20 -9.65 8.84
N TYR A 207 2.99 -9.11 8.67
CA TYR A 207 2.45 -8.88 7.34
C TYR A 207 3.06 -7.57 6.86
N PRO A 208 4.05 -7.55 5.96
CA PRO A 208 4.33 -6.32 5.25
C PRO A 208 3.12 -6.11 4.36
N LYS A 209 2.12 -5.38 4.86
CA LYS A 209 1.33 -4.58 3.94
C LYS A 209 2.37 -3.70 3.29
N LEU A 210 2.70 -4.00 2.04
CA LEU A 210 3.46 -3.15 1.12
C LEU A 210 2.59 -1.90 0.95
N ASN A 211 2.57 -1.06 1.98
CA ASN A 211 1.47 -0.14 2.21
C ASN A 211 1.47 0.88 1.09
N PHE A 212 2.65 1.30 0.62
CA PHE A 212 2.81 2.18 -0.54
C PHE A 212 4.19 1.98 -1.19
N LEU A 213 4.22 1.83 -2.52
CA LEU A 213 5.40 1.81 -3.36
C LEU A 213 5.38 3.05 -4.25
N TYR A 214 6.25 4.02 -3.94
CA TYR A 214 6.42 5.24 -4.73
C TYR A 214 7.53 5.04 -5.76
N LEU A 215 7.20 5.25 -7.04
CA LEU A 215 8.08 4.92 -8.16
C LEU A 215 8.90 6.09 -8.71
N TYR A 216 8.53 7.34 -8.43
CA TYR A 216 9.20 8.55 -8.95
C TYR A 216 9.19 9.75 -7.98
N SER A 217 9.36 9.55 -6.67
CA SER A 217 9.68 10.67 -5.79
C SER A 217 11.11 11.14 -6.05
N THR A 218 11.32 12.46 -6.02
CA THR A 218 12.52 13.22 -6.45
C THR A 218 13.83 12.91 -5.72
N SER A 219 13.87 11.94 -4.80
CA SER A 219 15.09 11.61 -4.06
C SER A 219 15.24 10.18 -3.55
N GLN A 220 14.14 9.40 -3.44
CA GLN A 220 14.15 8.06 -2.81
C GLN A 220 13.00 7.18 -3.33
N ASN A 221 13.02 6.91 -4.63
CA ASN A 221 12.02 6.03 -5.25
C ASN A 221 12.51 4.58 -5.35
N TYR A 222 11.58 3.63 -5.54
CA TYR A 222 11.94 2.21 -5.67
C TYR A 222 12.96 1.96 -6.80
N MET A 223 12.89 2.71 -7.91
CA MET A 223 13.75 2.47 -9.07
C MET A 223 15.22 2.76 -8.76
N GLU A 224 15.49 3.87 -8.07
CA GLU A 224 16.83 4.21 -7.58
C GLU A 224 17.33 3.19 -6.56
N ASN A 225 16.48 2.83 -5.58
CA ASN A 225 16.83 1.81 -4.59
C ASN A 225 17.14 0.45 -5.24
N ALA A 226 16.37 0.02 -6.25
CA ALA A 226 16.61 -1.24 -6.95
C ALA A 226 17.96 -1.24 -7.69
N LYS A 227 18.40 -0.10 -8.25
CA LYS A 227 19.74 0.01 -8.86
C LYS A 227 20.84 -0.20 -7.83
N ILE A 228 20.71 0.41 -6.65
CA ILE A 228 21.70 0.29 -5.57
C ILE A 228 21.70 -1.14 -4.98
N LEU A 229 20.54 -1.81 -4.84
CA LEU A 229 20.48 -3.21 -4.42
C LEU A 229 21.12 -4.16 -5.43
N LYS A 230 21.00 -3.84 -6.73
CA LYS A 230 21.63 -4.64 -7.79
C LYS A 230 23.15 -4.53 -7.75
N SER A 231 23.71 -3.35 -7.45
CA SER A 231 25.16 -3.18 -7.32
C SER A 231 25.74 -3.87 -6.08
N GLN A 232 24.99 -3.96 -4.97
CA GLN A 232 25.45 -4.64 -3.74
C GLN A 232 25.66 -6.15 -3.89
N ASN A 233 24.92 -6.81 -4.79
CA ASN A 233 25.08 -8.25 -5.02
C ASN A 233 26.34 -8.60 -5.85
N ASN A 234 27.01 -7.60 -6.44
CA ASN A 234 28.22 -7.77 -7.23
C ASN A 234 29.43 -7.22 -6.44
N THR A 235 30.02 -8.05 -5.58
CA THR A 235 31.34 -7.88 -4.91
C THR A 235 31.50 -6.72 -3.90
N ASN A 236 32.46 -6.90 -2.98
CA ASN A 236 32.83 -6.05 -1.83
C ASN A 236 33.10 -4.57 -2.17
N ILE A 237 32.06 -3.80 -2.48
CA ILE A 237 32.16 -2.35 -2.52
C ILE A 237 31.96 -1.84 -1.09
N ILE A 238 33.05 -1.42 -0.47
CA ILE A 238 33.02 -0.56 0.72
C ILE A 238 32.23 0.68 0.30
N ILE A 239 30.98 0.76 0.73
CA ILE A 239 30.14 1.92 0.52
C ILE A 239 30.78 3.07 1.30
N ASN A 240 31.39 4.02 0.59
CA ASN A 240 31.79 5.30 1.17
C ASN A 240 30.59 5.85 1.95
N GLU A 241 30.79 6.33 3.18
CA GLU A 241 29.71 6.79 4.07
C GLU A 241 28.81 7.88 3.47
N LYS A 242 29.23 8.48 2.34
CA LYS A 242 28.47 9.43 1.52
C LYS A 242 27.33 8.80 0.71
N ASP A 243 27.39 7.50 0.38
CA ASP A 243 26.45 6.81 -0.54
C ASP A 243 25.43 5.92 0.16
N LYS A 244 25.34 5.99 1.50
CA LYS A 244 24.29 5.34 2.30
C LYS A 244 22.94 6.06 2.12
N PHE A 245 22.40 6.00 0.90
CA PHE A 245 21.04 6.46 0.60
C PHE A 245 20.02 5.57 1.33
N ASN A 246 18.97 6.20 1.86
CA ASN A 246 18.01 5.60 2.78
C ASN A 246 17.19 4.50 2.10
N PHE A 247 17.67 3.27 2.23
CA PHE A 247 16.92 2.10 1.84
C PHE A 247 15.70 1.94 2.75
N SER A 248 14.50 2.11 2.19
CA SER A 248 13.33 1.61 2.91
C SER A 248 13.35 0.07 2.86
N TYR A 249 13.32 -0.57 4.03
CA TYR A 249 13.29 -2.03 4.19
C TYR A 249 12.24 -2.71 3.29
N HIS A 250 11.10 -2.03 3.08
CA HIS A 250 10.05 -2.50 2.18
C HIS A 250 10.47 -2.64 0.72
N TYR A 251 11.39 -1.80 0.23
CA TYR A 251 11.92 -1.92 -1.15
C TYR A 251 12.90 -3.09 -1.29
N GLU A 252 13.68 -3.37 -0.25
CA GLU A 252 14.55 -4.54 -0.19
C GLU A 252 13.73 -5.84 -0.14
N GLU A 253 12.68 -5.90 0.67
CA GLU A 253 11.77 -7.05 0.68
C GLU A 253 11.12 -7.29 -0.68
N LEU A 254 10.72 -6.22 -1.37
CA LEU A 254 10.16 -6.25 -2.72
C LEU A 254 11.17 -6.75 -3.77
N TYR A 255 12.41 -6.25 -3.70
CA TYR A 255 13.50 -6.68 -4.58
C TYR A 255 13.84 -8.17 -4.38
N LYS A 256 13.75 -8.65 -3.14
CA LYS A 256 13.94 -10.07 -2.80
C LYS A 256 12.76 -10.96 -3.23
N LEU A 257 11.63 -10.41 -3.68
CA LEU A 257 10.49 -11.22 -4.13
C LEU A 257 10.83 -11.96 -5.44
N LYS A 258 10.36 -13.22 -5.53
CA LYS A 258 10.34 -13.96 -6.79
C LYS A 258 9.51 -13.17 -7.82
N TYR A 259 10.06 -12.94 -9.01
CA TYR A 259 9.45 -12.16 -10.12
C TYR A 259 9.47 -10.63 -9.99
N HIS A 260 10.28 -10.05 -9.10
CA HIS A 260 10.43 -8.58 -9.03
C HIS A 260 10.82 -7.96 -10.38
N GLN A 261 11.65 -8.64 -11.19
CA GLN A 261 12.06 -8.11 -12.49
C GLN A 261 10.88 -7.95 -13.47
N ILE A 262 9.94 -8.90 -13.50
CA ILE A 262 8.71 -8.80 -14.31
C ILE A 262 7.85 -7.65 -13.79
N PHE A 263 7.74 -7.51 -12.47
CA PHE A 263 7.04 -6.41 -11.83
C PHE A 263 7.59 -5.05 -12.30
N ILE A 264 8.91 -4.88 -12.31
CA ILE A 264 9.56 -3.64 -12.75
C ILE A 264 9.41 -3.37 -14.23
N ASN A 265 9.53 -4.39 -15.07
CA ASN A 265 9.31 -4.21 -16.50
C ASN A 265 7.86 -3.81 -16.82
N LYS A 266 6.87 -4.38 -16.14
CA LYS A 266 5.46 -3.98 -16.29
C LYS A 266 5.16 -2.58 -15.72
N ILE A 267 5.86 -2.17 -14.66
CA ILE A 267 5.80 -0.79 -14.17
C ILE A 267 6.34 0.17 -15.24
N ASN A 268 7.54 -0.07 -15.77
CA ASN A 268 8.15 0.75 -16.83
C ASN A 268 7.27 0.85 -18.08
N LEU A 269 6.67 -0.27 -18.48
CA LEU A 269 5.70 -0.32 -19.57
C LEU A 269 4.48 0.58 -19.27
N THR A 270 3.93 0.49 -18.06
CA THR A 270 2.80 1.34 -17.61
C THR A 270 3.17 2.82 -17.71
N ILE A 271 4.32 3.22 -17.19
CA ILE A 271 4.78 4.63 -17.23
C ILE A 271 4.94 5.12 -18.65
N THR A 272 5.52 4.30 -19.53
CA THR A 272 5.74 4.65 -20.94
C THR A 272 4.41 4.84 -21.66
N ILE A 273 3.43 3.95 -21.42
CA ILE A 273 2.07 4.11 -21.95
C ILE A 273 1.46 5.44 -21.49
N PHE A 274 1.51 5.74 -20.19
CA PHE A 274 0.93 6.99 -19.67
C PHE A 274 1.64 8.26 -20.15
N LYS A 275 2.91 8.18 -20.57
CA LYS A 275 3.60 9.30 -21.24
C LYS A 275 3.07 9.55 -22.64
N ASN A 276 2.59 8.51 -23.32
CA ASN A 276 2.11 8.59 -24.71
C ASN A 276 0.60 8.81 -24.82
N ILE A 277 -0.17 8.61 -23.73
CA ILE A 277 -1.61 8.92 -23.72
C ILE A 277 -1.79 10.44 -23.71
N ASN A 278 -2.35 10.98 -24.78
CA ASN A 278 -2.91 12.31 -24.78
C ASN A 278 -4.31 12.29 -24.14
N PHE A 279 -4.39 12.65 -22.86
CA PHE A 279 -5.67 12.66 -22.14
C PHE A 279 -6.71 13.59 -22.78
N TYR A 280 -6.34 14.64 -23.50
CA TYR A 280 -7.30 15.58 -24.09
C TYR A 280 -8.01 15.03 -25.34
N SER A 281 -7.56 13.90 -25.89
CA SER A 281 -8.11 13.32 -27.12
C SER A 281 -8.79 11.97 -26.93
N ILE A 282 -9.02 11.52 -25.68
CA ILE A 282 -9.67 10.23 -25.40
C ILE A 282 -11.17 10.40 -25.18
N SER A 283 -11.96 9.40 -25.60
CA SER A 283 -13.39 9.36 -25.30
C SER A 283 -13.64 9.11 -23.80
N TYR A 284 -14.83 9.45 -23.33
CA TYR A 284 -15.24 9.24 -21.94
C TYR A 284 -15.15 7.78 -21.50
N GLU A 285 -15.51 6.83 -22.39
CA GLU A 285 -15.40 5.40 -22.13
C GLU A 285 -13.95 4.98 -21.85
N HIS A 286 -13.01 5.41 -22.70
CA HIS A 286 -11.59 5.14 -22.50
C HIS A 286 -11.06 5.83 -21.23
N PHE A 287 -11.51 7.04 -20.93
CA PHE A 287 -11.19 7.74 -19.69
C PHE A 287 -11.63 6.94 -18.46
N GLU A 288 -12.85 6.40 -18.44
CA GLU A 288 -13.34 5.56 -17.33
C GLU A 288 -12.48 4.31 -17.12
N HIS A 289 -12.00 3.68 -18.20
CA HIS A 289 -11.07 2.56 -18.10
C HIS A 289 -9.74 2.96 -17.46
N ILE A 290 -9.18 4.11 -17.82
CA ILE A 290 -7.97 4.65 -17.19
C ILE A 290 -8.21 4.97 -15.71
N LEU A 291 -9.33 5.63 -15.40
CA LEU A 291 -9.71 5.98 -14.03
C LEU A 291 -9.81 4.73 -13.15
N ASN A 292 -10.46 3.67 -13.67
CA ASN A 292 -10.56 2.37 -12.99
C ASN A 292 -9.17 1.75 -12.76
N PHE A 293 -8.29 1.76 -13.76
CA PHE A 293 -6.93 1.26 -13.63
C PHE A 293 -6.17 2.01 -12.53
N LEU A 294 -6.16 3.35 -12.56
CA LEU A 294 -5.46 4.18 -11.58
C LEU A 294 -6.02 4.00 -10.16
N TYR A 295 -7.34 3.93 -10.01
CA TYR A 295 -8.00 3.61 -8.75
C TYR A 295 -7.54 2.26 -8.19
N ASN A 296 -7.55 1.21 -9.01
CA ASN A 296 -7.14 -0.12 -8.57
C ASN A 296 -5.63 -0.22 -8.27
N LYS A 297 -4.78 0.50 -9.00
CA LYS A 297 -3.33 0.57 -8.71
C LYS A 297 -3.06 1.26 -7.38
N THR A 298 -3.62 2.45 -7.19
CA THR A 298 -3.41 3.24 -5.97
C THR A 298 -3.98 2.56 -4.73
N LYS A 299 -5.17 1.95 -4.84
CA LYS A 299 -5.76 1.14 -3.76
C LYS A 299 -4.90 -0.05 -3.35
N ASN A 300 -4.13 -0.62 -4.30
CA ASN A 300 -3.17 -1.68 -4.03
C ASN A 300 -1.81 -1.17 -3.52
N GLY A 301 -1.64 0.14 -3.36
CA GLY A 301 -0.42 0.76 -2.86
C GLY A 301 0.63 1.06 -3.94
N ILE A 302 0.35 0.88 -5.24
CA ILE A 302 1.29 1.25 -6.31
C ILE A 302 1.04 2.71 -6.69
N ILE A 303 2.03 3.58 -6.46
CA ILE A 303 1.91 5.01 -6.70
C ILE A 303 2.99 5.44 -7.71
N ILE A 304 2.54 5.72 -8.93
CA ILE A 304 3.36 6.36 -9.96
C ILE A 304 3.06 7.85 -9.88
N GLU A 305 3.85 8.58 -9.09
CA GLU A 305 3.61 9.98 -8.72
C GLU A 305 3.38 10.87 -9.95
N SER A 306 4.27 10.83 -10.95
CA SER A 306 4.16 11.61 -12.18
C SER A 306 2.88 11.35 -12.98
N VAL A 307 2.44 10.09 -13.07
CA VAL A 307 1.21 9.72 -13.77
C VAL A 307 -0.03 10.24 -13.03
N ILE A 308 -0.04 10.13 -11.70
CA ILE A 308 -1.16 10.63 -10.88
C ILE A 308 -1.24 12.16 -10.95
N LEU A 309 -0.10 12.86 -10.87
CA LEU A 309 -0.03 14.31 -11.03
C LEU A 309 -0.61 14.75 -12.39
N ASN A 310 -0.13 14.16 -13.49
CA ASN A 310 -0.62 14.47 -14.84
C ASN A 310 -2.12 14.19 -14.98
N PHE A 311 -2.59 13.05 -14.44
CA PHE A 311 -3.99 12.68 -14.44
C PHE A 311 -4.88 13.66 -13.67
N LEU A 312 -4.49 14.07 -12.45
CA LEU A 312 -5.27 15.01 -11.65
C LEU A 312 -5.31 16.40 -12.29
N ASN A 313 -4.20 16.87 -12.86
CA ASN A 313 -4.15 18.14 -13.58
C ASN A 313 -5.08 18.13 -14.81
N TYR A 314 -5.08 17.03 -15.56
CA TYR A 314 -6.02 16.83 -16.67
C TYR A 314 -7.47 16.83 -16.16
N PHE A 315 -7.77 16.07 -15.11
CA PHE A 315 -9.12 15.98 -14.56
C PHE A 315 -9.65 17.34 -14.07
N MET A 316 -8.79 18.15 -13.45
CA MET A 316 -9.13 19.51 -13.05
C MET A 316 -9.50 20.41 -14.25
N LYS A 317 -8.76 20.29 -15.36
CA LYS A 317 -9.09 21.04 -16.59
C LYS A 317 -10.41 20.59 -17.19
N GLN A 318 -10.69 19.28 -17.20
CA GLN A 318 -11.99 18.78 -17.66
C GLN A 318 -13.14 19.27 -16.79
N ILE A 319 -12.98 19.25 -15.46
CA ILE A 319 -13.93 19.86 -14.53
C ILE A 319 -14.24 21.32 -14.92
N LYS A 320 -13.22 22.12 -15.26
CA LYS A 320 -13.38 23.54 -15.60
C LYS A 320 -14.17 23.70 -16.91
N ASN A 321 -13.82 22.92 -17.93
CA ASN A 321 -14.47 22.97 -19.24
C ASN A 321 -15.91 22.44 -19.19
N GLU A 322 -16.18 21.43 -18.37
CA GLU A 322 -17.52 20.84 -18.18
C GLU A 322 -18.43 21.68 -17.27
N THR A 323 -17.97 22.81 -16.69
CA THR A 323 -18.91 23.70 -15.97
C THR A 323 -20.00 24.28 -16.88
N GLU A 324 -19.86 24.16 -18.20
CA GLU A 324 -20.89 24.44 -19.21
C GLU A 324 -21.80 23.23 -19.55
N ASN A 325 -21.42 21.98 -19.24
CA ASN A 325 -22.18 20.76 -19.57
C ASN A 325 -22.23 19.74 -18.40
N LYS A 326 -23.44 19.54 -17.86
CA LYS A 326 -23.78 18.95 -16.54
C LYS A 326 -23.42 17.47 -16.23
N ASN A 327 -22.52 16.79 -16.93
CA ASN A 327 -22.45 15.31 -16.87
C ASN A 327 -21.18 14.67 -16.27
N LEU A 328 -20.53 15.31 -15.28
CA LEU A 328 -19.52 14.61 -14.48
C LEU A 328 -20.18 13.70 -13.44
N HIS A 329 -20.16 12.39 -13.69
CA HIS A 329 -20.78 11.41 -12.79
C HIS A 329 -20.12 11.41 -11.40
N ILE A 330 -20.94 11.54 -10.34
CA ILE A 330 -20.52 11.50 -8.92
C ILE A 330 -19.65 10.27 -8.60
N ILE A 331 -19.93 9.13 -9.26
CA ILE A 331 -19.15 7.89 -9.13
C ILE A 331 -17.68 8.11 -9.53
N SER A 332 -17.43 8.81 -10.63
CA SER A 332 -16.09 9.10 -11.14
C SER A 332 -15.35 10.05 -10.21
N LEU A 333 -16.03 11.09 -9.70
CA LEU A 333 -15.48 11.97 -8.65
C LEU A 333 -15.04 11.19 -7.41
N PHE A 334 -15.85 10.22 -6.94
CA PHE A 334 -15.43 9.38 -5.82
C PHE A 334 -14.24 8.49 -6.13
N LYS A 335 -14.09 7.96 -7.34
CA LYS A 335 -12.87 7.23 -7.73
C LYS A 335 -11.65 8.16 -7.66
N VAL A 336 -11.77 9.42 -8.09
CA VAL A 336 -10.70 10.42 -7.97
C VAL A 336 -10.38 10.75 -6.51
N ILE A 337 -11.39 10.92 -5.64
CA ILE A 337 -11.17 11.07 -4.18
C ILE A 337 -10.41 9.87 -3.61
N ASN A 338 -10.75 8.65 -4.03
CA ASN A 338 -10.03 7.47 -3.59
C ASN A 338 -8.57 7.46 -4.07
N ILE A 339 -8.32 7.83 -5.33
CA ILE A 339 -6.97 7.99 -5.88
C ILE A 339 -6.18 8.98 -5.01
N MET A 340 -6.73 10.16 -4.71
CA MET A 340 -6.05 11.15 -3.86
C MET A 340 -5.80 10.64 -2.44
N TYR A 341 -6.80 10.00 -1.82
CA TYR A 341 -6.71 9.45 -0.47
C TYR A 341 -5.63 8.38 -0.32
N TYR A 342 -5.55 7.42 -1.27
CA TYR A 342 -4.56 6.34 -1.23
C TYR A 342 -3.19 6.83 -1.70
N SER A 343 -3.11 7.65 -2.75
CA SER A 343 -1.83 8.15 -3.26
C SER A 343 -1.18 9.20 -2.35
N LYS A 344 -1.95 9.82 -1.45
CA LYS A 344 -1.51 10.99 -0.69
C LYS A 344 -1.05 12.13 -1.60
N ILE A 345 -1.67 12.26 -2.77
CA ILE A 345 -1.50 13.37 -3.71
C ILE A 345 -2.87 14.02 -3.85
N VAL A 346 -3.01 15.28 -3.43
CA VAL A 346 -4.32 15.94 -3.28
C VAL A 346 -4.32 17.20 -4.13
N HIS A 347 -5.24 17.28 -5.09
CA HIS A 347 -5.45 18.49 -5.86
C HIS A 347 -6.61 19.29 -5.26
N LYS A 348 -6.30 20.46 -4.68
CA LYS A 348 -7.27 21.24 -3.91
C LYS A 348 -8.48 21.68 -4.74
N GLY A 349 -8.24 22.19 -5.95
CA GLY A 349 -9.32 22.61 -6.86
C GLY A 349 -10.34 21.50 -7.19
N ILE A 350 -9.91 20.23 -7.30
CA ILE A 350 -10.82 19.10 -7.53
C ILE A 350 -11.70 18.87 -6.31
N VAL A 351 -11.10 18.92 -5.11
CA VAL A 351 -11.82 18.75 -3.84
C VAL A 351 -12.85 19.86 -3.66
N GLU A 352 -12.46 21.12 -3.86
CA GLU A 352 -13.35 22.28 -3.74
C GLU A 352 -14.51 22.23 -4.74
N ASN A 353 -14.23 21.90 -6.02
CA ASN A 353 -15.28 21.74 -7.02
C ASN A 353 -16.24 20.60 -6.67
N PHE A 354 -15.73 19.48 -6.14
CA PHE A 354 -16.59 18.39 -5.71
C PHE A 354 -17.53 18.82 -4.58
N ILE A 355 -17.04 19.59 -3.59
CA ILE A 355 -17.89 20.13 -2.52
C ILE A 355 -18.93 21.11 -3.06
N GLN A 356 -18.57 21.99 -4.00
CA GLN A 356 -19.54 22.88 -4.63
C GLN A 356 -20.63 22.10 -5.37
N THR A 357 -20.24 21.03 -6.09
CA THR A 357 -21.18 20.14 -6.77
C THR A 357 -22.13 19.45 -5.78
N LEU A 358 -21.60 18.96 -4.66
CA LEU A 358 -22.41 18.36 -3.57
C LEU A 358 -23.37 19.38 -2.93
N LYS A 359 -22.93 20.63 -2.73
CA LYS A 359 -23.76 21.71 -2.16
C LYS A 359 -24.88 22.16 -3.11
N LYS A 360 -24.65 22.10 -4.43
CA LYS A 360 -25.66 22.40 -5.47
C LYS A 360 -26.70 21.28 -5.59
N ASN A 361 -26.27 20.02 -5.54
CA ASN A 361 -27.14 18.85 -5.69
C ASN A 361 -27.81 18.44 -4.37
N LYS A 362 -28.53 19.37 -3.71
CA LYS A 362 -29.16 19.15 -2.38
C LYS A 362 -30.16 17.98 -2.31
N ASN A 363 -30.64 17.45 -3.46
CA ASN A 363 -31.81 16.56 -3.53
C ASN A 363 -31.60 15.16 -4.11
N THR A 364 -30.38 14.70 -4.42
CA THR A 364 -30.26 13.39 -5.09
C THR A 364 -30.21 12.23 -4.09
N TYR A 365 -31.38 11.68 -3.78
CA TYR A 365 -31.66 10.38 -3.14
C TYR A 365 -31.01 9.15 -3.84
N ASP A 366 -30.21 9.34 -4.88
CA ASP A 366 -29.59 8.28 -5.69
C ASP A 366 -28.08 8.03 -5.44
N ILE A 367 -27.43 8.79 -4.55
CA ILE A 367 -26.00 8.58 -4.19
C ILE A 367 -25.81 7.35 -3.26
N TYR A 368 -26.85 6.53 -3.06
CA TYR A 368 -27.00 5.65 -1.90
C TYR A 368 -26.85 4.16 -2.16
N LYS A 369 -26.40 3.73 -3.35
CA LYS A 369 -26.11 2.31 -3.59
C LYS A 369 -24.67 1.95 -3.17
N GLY A 370 -24.51 1.32 -2.00
CA GLY A 370 -23.30 0.58 -1.59
C GLY A 370 -22.27 1.33 -0.72
N ASN A 371 -20.97 1.12 -1.00
CA ASN A 371 -19.79 1.60 -0.25
C ASN A 371 -19.60 3.14 -0.23
N THR A 372 -20.62 3.94 -0.50
CA THR A 372 -20.52 5.40 -0.72
C THR A 372 -20.18 6.19 0.54
N CYS A 373 -20.68 5.77 1.71
CA CYS A 373 -20.34 6.38 3.02
C CYS A 373 -18.81 6.45 3.25
N PHE A 374 -18.11 5.35 3.00
CA PHE A 374 -16.66 5.30 3.19
C PHE A 374 -15.90 6.26 2.26
N ASN A 375 -16.48 6.62 1.11
CA ASN A 375 -15.87 7.61 0.22
C ASN A 375 -16.06 9.04 0.76
N TYR A 376 -17.19 9.37 1.38
CA TYR A 376 -17.37 10.64 2.08
C TYR A 376 -16.44 10.77 3.29
N LEU A 377 -16.23 9.70 4.06
CA LEU A 377 -15.26 9.70 5.16
C LEU A 377 -13.82 9.93 4.66
N LYS A 378 -13.47 9.39 3.48
CA LYS A 378 -12.18 9.73 2.83
C LYS A 378 -12.12 11.18 2.40
N LEU A 379 -13.20 11.71 1.80
CA LEU A 379 -13.29 13.11 1.41
C LEU A 379 -13.07 14.03 2.62
N LEU A 380 -13.68 13.73 3.78
CA LEU A 380 -13.46 14.47 5.04
C LEU A 380 -11.97 14.60 5.37
N THR A 381 -11.17 13.55 5.16
CA THR A 381 -9.72 13.59 5.43
C THR A 381 -8.89 14.37 4.41
N LEU A 382 -9.51 14.86 3.33
CA LEU A 382 -8.87 15.68 2.30
C LEU A 382 -9.29 17.15 2.37
N LEU A 383 -10.31 17.49 3.17
CA LEU A 383 -10.82 18.85 3.31
C LEU A 383 -9.97 19.70 4.26
N GLU A 384 -10.01 21.01 4.04
CA GLU A 384 -9.27 22.01 4.82
C GLU A 384 -10.14 23.10 5.42
N LYS A 385 -11.17 23.56 4.71
CA LYS A 385 -12.07 24.61 5.19
C LYS A 385 -13.04 24.02 6.22
N ASP A 386 -13.11 24.65 7.39
CA ASP A 386 -13.95 24.17 8.49
C ASP A 386 -15.43 24.07 8.09
N ASP A 387 -15.95 25.03 7.32
CA ASP A 387 -17.34 24.99 6.81
C ASP A 387 -17.61 23.79 5.90
N ASP A 388 -16.66 23.43 5.03
CA ASP A 388 -16.77 22.27 4.15
C ASP A 388 -16.69 20.97 4.95
N ILE A 389 -15.81 20.93 5.96
CA ILE A 389 -15.68 19.80 6.88
C ILE A 389 -16.99 19.59 7.64
N ILE A 390 -17.55 20.65 8.24
CA ILE A 390 -18.80 20.59 9.00
C ILE A 390 -19.96 20.19 8.08
N TYR A 391 -20.03 20.73 6.85
CA TYR A 391 -21.05 20.37 5.87
C TYR A 391 -21.02 18.87 5.55
N VAL A 392 -19.87 18.33 5.14
CA VAL A 392 -19.75 16.91 4.80
C VAL A 392 -19.93 16.03 6.03
N TYR A 393 -19.49 16.48 7.22
CA TYR A 393 -19.69 15.74 8.46
C TYR A 393 -21.17 15.62 8.82
N LYS A 394 -21.94 16.72 8.77
CA LYS A 394 -23.39 16.71 9.01
C LYS A 394 -24.10 15.77 8.04
N TYR A 395 -23.72 15.82 6.75
CA TYR A 395 -24.25 14.89 5.75
C TYR A 395 -23.94 13.42 6.09
N CYS A 396 -22.70 13.10 6.50
CA CYS A 396 -22.36 11.75 6.97
C CYS A 396 -23.18 11.35 8.20
N LYS A 397 -23.33 12.25 9.19
CA LYS A 397 -24.08 12.04 10.44
C LYS A 397 -25.54 11.68 10.18
N GLU A 398 -26.25 12.47 9.38
CA GLU A 398 -27.66 12.26 9.05
C GLU A 398 -27.93 10.88 8.44
N HIS A 399 -26.98 10.34 7.66
CA HIS A 399 -27.17 9.10 6.92
C HIS A 399 -26.63 7.84 7.61
N ILE A 400 -25.79 7.98 8.64
CA ILE A 400 -25.15 6.85 9.33
C ILE A 400 -25.99 6.37 10.53
N LEU A 401 -26.80 7.24 11.13
CA LEU A 401 -27.64 6.92 12.28
C LEU A 401 -28.64 5.77 12.03
N THR A 402 -28.92 5.44 10.77
CA THR A 402 -29.85 4.36 10.38
C THR A 402 -29.17 3.10 9.84
N LYS A 403 -27.83 3.00 9.87
CA LYS A 403 -27.05 1.98 9.13
C LYS A 403 -26.14 1.09 10.01
N ASN A 404 -25.32 0.27 9.35
CA ASN A 404 -24.42 -0.72 9.93
C ASN A 404 -23.52 -0.12 11.04
N PRO A 405 -23.40 -0.75 12.22
CA PRO A 405 -22.53 -0.30 13.33
C PRO A 405 -21.09 0.03 12.91
N GLN A 406 -20.55 -0.67 11.91
CA GLN A 406 -19.21 -0.43 11.40
C GLN A 406 -19.04 0.98 10.79
N ASP A 407 -20.09 1.52 10.18
CA ASP A 407 -20.07 2.87 9.61
C ASP A 407 -20.06 3.92 10.72
N ILE A 408 -20.78 3.67 11.82
CA ILE A 408 -20.76 4.51 13.03
C ILE A 408 -19.36 4.51 13.63
N PHE A 409 -18.74 3.33 13.83
CA PHE A 409 -17.37 3.26 14.36
C PHE A 409 -16.36 3.99 13.47
N ASN A 410 -16.50 3.88 12.14
CA ASN A 410 -15.63 4.62 11.22
C ASN A 410 -15.89 6.14 11.28
N LEU A 411 -17.14 6.59 11.34
CA LEU A 411 -17.47 8.01 11.48
C LEU A 411 -16.80 8.60 12.71
N PHE A 412 -16.93 7.94 13.86
CA PHE A 412 -16.31 8.38 15.11
C PHE A 412 -14.80 8.47 15.00
N PHE A 413 -14.15 7.43 14.48
CA PHE A 413 -12.71 7.43 14.27
C PHE A 413 -12.25 8.57 13.33
N PHE A 414 -12.89 8.72 12.17
CA PHE A 414 -12.53 9.79 11.23
C PHE A 414 -12.81 11.18 11.80
N SER A 415 -13.90 11.36 12.55
CA SER A 415 -14.22 12.62 13.23
C SER A 415 -13.14 13.00 14.24
N SER A 416 -12.69 12.08 15.10
CA SER A 416 -11.60 12.33 16.03
C SER A 416 -10.28 12.66 15.32
N ILE A 417 -9.99 11.99 14.20
CA ILE A 417 -8.78 12.25 13.40
C ILE A 417 -8.78 13.66 12.79
N ILE A 418 -9.92 14.19 12.38
CA ILE A 418 -10.03 15.57 11.87
C ILE A 418 -10.27 16.59 12.99
N GLY A 419 -10.26 16.16 14.26
CA GLY A 419 -10.45 17.00 15.44
C GLY A 419 -11.89 17.43 15.70
N LEU A 420 -12.89 16.71 15.17
CA LEU A 420 -14.31 16.99 15.41
C LEU A 420 -14.89 15.94 16.38
N PHE A 421 -15.36 16.40 17.54
CA PHE A 421 -15.91 15.57 18.61
C PHE A 421 -17.38 15.95 18.85
N ASP A 422 -18.29 15.11 18.36
CA ASP A 422 -19.73 15.34 18.42
C ASP A 422 -20.37 14.63 19.63
N PHE A 423 -20.71 15.42 20.64
CA PHE A 423 -21.30 14.97 21.90
C PHE A 423 -22.76 14.54 21.74
N SER A 424 -23.46 14.93 20.68
CA SER A 424 -24.83 14.47 20.44
C SER A 424 -24.91 12.98 20.11
N LEU A 425 -23.80 12.37 19.66
CA LEU A 425 -23.75 10.97 19.23
C LEU A 425 -22.97 10.06 20.19
N ILE A 426 -22.24 10.62 21.16
CA ILE A 426 -21.28 9.84 21.95
C ILE A 426 -21.94 8.74 22.77
N ASN A 427 -23.13 9.00 23.32
CA ASN A 427 -23.91 8.00 24.06
C ASN A 427 -24.31 6.82 23.17
N SER A 428 -24.69 7.10 21.91
CA SER A 428 -24.99 6.06 20.92
C SER A 428 -23.74 5.22 20.60
N TYR A 429 -22.58 5.86 20.44
CA TYR A 429 -21.31 5.16 20.23
C TYR A 429 -20.92 4.27 21.40
N ILE A 430 -21.02 4.76 22.64
CA ILE A 430 -20.76 3.99 23.86
C ILE A 430 -21.72 2.81 23.98
N SER A 431 -23.02 3.02 23.73
CA SER A 431 -24.03 1.96 23.72
C SER A 431 -23.69 0.86 22.71
N LEU A 432 -23.28 1.24 21.49
CA LEU A 432 -22.82 0.29 20.47
C LEU A 432 -21.56 -0.45 20.90
N LEU A 433 -20.55 0.24 21.43
CA LEU A 433 -19.33 -0.40 21.92
C LEU A 433 -19.65 -1.42 23.01
N LYS A 434 -20.58 -1.11 23.94
CA LYS A 434 -21.04 -2.05 24.98
C LYS A 434 -21.80 -3.24 24.39
N LYS A 435 -22.75 -2.99 23.48
CA LYS A 435 -23.54 -4.04 22.81
C LYS A 435 -22.66 -5.03 22.05
N TYR A 436 -21.70 -4.51 21.28
CA TYR A 436 -20.79 -5.35 20.48
C TYR A 436 -19.56 -5.82 21.26
N LYS A 437 -19.43 -5.45 22.54
CA LYS A 437 -18.46 -6.00 23.49
C LYS A 437 -18.93 -7.32 24.11
N THR A 438 -20.24 -7.52 24.28
CA THR A 438 -20.82 -8.67 25.01
C THR A 438 -21.37 -9.80 24.14
N ILE A 439 -21.50 -9.60 22.83
CA ILE A 439 -21.96 -10.66 21.91
C ILE A 439 -20.73 -11.49 21.49
N PRO A 440 -20.73 -12.83 21.62
CA PRO A 440 -19.74 -13.68 20.96
C PRO A 440 -20.05 -13.65 19.46
N ILE A 441 -19.35 -12.77 18.72
CA ILE A 441 -19.72 -12.46 17.34
C ILE A 441 -19.09 -13.46 16.37
N THR A 442 -19.89 -14.41 15.90
CA THR A 442 -19.83 -14.89 14.52
C THR A 442 -20.27 -13.77 13.57
N PHE A 443 -19.38 -12.81 13.32
CA PHE A 443 -19.49 -11.90 12.17
C PHE A 443 -18.27 -12.17 11.31
N ASP A 444 -18.34 -13.25 10.55
CA ASP A 444 -17.44 -13.42 9.42
C ASP A 444 -17.97 -12.57 8.27
N ILE A 445 -17.09 -11.68 7.78
CA ILE A 445 -17.28 -10.92 6.54
C ILE A 445 -17.02 -11.89 5.39
N SER A 446 -18.01 -12.76 5.10
CA SER A 446 -18.20 -13.39 3.79
C SER A 446 -19.45 -14.26 3.82
N TYR A 447 -20.39 -13.98 2.93
CA TYR A 447 -21.29 -15.00 2.41
C TYR A 447 -20.45 -16.17 1.86
N ASN A 448 -20.42 -17.31 2.57
CA ASN A 448 -20.79 -18.64 2.06
C ASN A 448 -20.61 -19.73 3.14
N THR A 449 -21.74 -20.42 3.39
CA THR A 449 -21.99 -21.77 3.94
C THR A 449 -20.86 -22.60 4.57
N HIS A 450 -21.16 -23.02 5.80
CA HIS A 450 -20.76 -24.22 6.56
C HIS A 450 -20.06 -23.95 7.89
N GLN A 451 -20.72 -24.46 8.93
CA GLN A 451 -20.45 -24.35 10.36
C GLN A 451 -19.07 -24.89 10.75
N ASN A 452 -18.52 -24.33 11.84
CA ASN A 452 -18.38 -25.06 13.09
C ASN A 452 -18.26 -24.06 14.25
N HIS A 453 -19.08 -24.31 15.29
CA HIS A 453 -19.07 -23.60 16.56
C HIS A 453 -17.89 -24.07 17.42
N ASN A 454 -17.44 -23.17 18.31
CA ASN A 454 -16.36 -23.28 19.29
C ASN A 454 -14.98 -22.88 18.76
N ASP A 455 -14.77 -21.56 18.66
CA ASP A 455 -13.47 -20.90 18.87
C ASP A 455 -13.69 -19.40 19.13
N ASP A 456 -13.64 -19.05 20.41
CA ASP A 456 -13.13 -17.85 21.08
C ASP A 456 -13.29 -16.44 20.46
N ILE A 457 -13.64 -15.53 21.36
CA ILE A 457 -13.70 -14.04 21.41
C ILE A 457 -12.60 -13.26 20.63
N SER A 458 -11.64 -13.97 20.02
CA SER A 458 -10.50 -13.50 19.22
C SER A 458 -10.79 -12.87 17.84
N LYS A 459 -12.05 -12.75 17.41
CA LYS A 459 -12.39 -12.32 16.03
C LYS A 459 -12.89 -10.88 15.88
N MET A 460 -12.66 -9.98 16.83
CA MET A 460 -12.68 -8.55 16.47
C MET A 460 -11.42 -8.26 15.66
N SER A 461 -11.55 -7.90 14.37
CA SER A 461 -10.38 -7.64 13.54
C SER A 461 -9.46 -6.62 14.26
N THR A 462 -8.18 -6.95 14.44
CA THR A 462 -7.18 -6.09 15.10
C THR A 462 -7.27 -4.61 14.70
N PRO A 463 -7.53 -4.25 13.42
CA PRO A 463 -7.71 -2.86 13.01
C PRO A 463 -8.90 -2.13 13.67
N LEU A 464 -10.02 -2.81 13.91
CA LEU A 464 -11.20 -2.21 14.55
C LEU A 464 -10.95 -1.97 16.05
N LEU A 465 -10.29 -2.92 16.73
CA LEU A 465 -9.84 -2.75 18.11
C LEU A 465 -8.96 -1.51 18.26
N HIS A 466 -7.98 -1.35 17.37
CA HIS A 466 -7.07 -0.20 17.39
C HIS A 466 -7.79 1.12 17.14
N LYS A 467 -8.69 1.16 16.14
CA LYS A 467 -9.50 2.35 15.86
C LYS A 467 -10.34 2.76 17.06
N ASN A 468 -11.06 1.82 17.68
CA ASN A 468 -11.92 2.11 18.81
C ASN A 468 -11.10 2.59 20.02
N TYR A 469 -9.96 1.95 20.29
CA TYR A 469 -9.04 2.36 21.35
C TYR A 469 -8.54 3.79 21.17
N TYR A 470 -7.96 4.13 20.01
CA TYR A 470 -7.43 5.47 19.75
C TYR A 470 -8.54 6.53 19.69
N THR A 471 -9.73 6.17 19.22
CA THR A 471 -10.91 7.05 19.28
C THR A 471 -11.22 7.39 20.73
N LEU A 472 -11.40 6.38 21.60
CA LEU A 472 -11.68 6.58 23.03
C LEU A 472 -10.57 7.35 23.74
N LEU A 473 -9.30 7.12 23.39
CA LEU A 473 -8.18 7.87 23.95
C LEU A 473 -8.22 9.35 23.57
N GLY A 474 -8.54 9.66 22.30
CA GLY A 474 -8.77 11.04 21.86
C GLY A 474 -9.91 11.70 22.64
N TRP A 475 -11.05 11.02 22.76
CA TRP A 475 -12.18 11.51 23.57
C TRP A 475 -11.82 11.74 25.04
N ASN A 476 -11.05 10.83 25.64
CA ASN A 476 -10.59 10.98 27.02
C ASN A 476 -9.73 12.23 27.21
N ILE A 477 -8.80 12.49 26.28
CA ILE A 477 -7.98 13.71 26.29
C ILE A 477 -8.87 14.95 26.13
N VAL A 478 -9.83 14.93 25.18
CA VAL A 478 -10.73 16.07 24.97
C VAL A 478 -11.52 16.41 26.24
N ILE A 479 -12.13 15.41 26.86
CA ILE A 479 -12.94 15.61 28.05
C ILE A 479 -12.07 16.11 29.21
N ASN A 480 -10.92 15.48 29.47
CA ASN A 480 -10.09 15.82 30.62
C ASN A 480 -9.39 17.17 30.49
N ASN A 481 -8.90 17.52 29.30
CA ASN A 481 -8.02 18.69 29.13
C ASN A 481 -8.77 19.93 28.64
N PHE A 482 -9.89 19.77 27.94
CA PHE A 482 -10.59 20.89 27.31
C PHE A 482 -12.00 21.12 27.87
N ILE A 483 -12.68 20.08 28.36
CA ILE A 483 -14.07 20.20 28.84
C ILE A 483 -14.16 20.30 30.37
N LYS A 484 -13.33 19.53 31.09
CA LYS A 484 -13.41 19.42 32.56
C LYS A 484 -13.39 20.78 33.27
N HIS A 485 -12.69 21.76 32.70
CA HIS A 485 -12.50 23.10 33.26
C HIS A 485 -13.57 24.14 32.85
N LEU A 486 -14.50 23.78 31.97
CA LEU A 486 -15.63 24.65 31.63
C LEU A 486 -16.62 24.74 32.81
N ARG A 487 -17.49 25.73 32.79
CA ARG A 487 -18.59 25.83 33.77
C ARG A 487 -19.66 24.76 33.48
N ASP A 488 -20.39 24.34 34.51
CA ASP A 488 -21.33 23.22 34.38
C ASP A 488 -22.50 23.55 33.44
N ASP A 489 -23.01 24.79 33.46
CA ASP A 489 -24.01 25.31 32.51
C ASP A 489 -23.54 25.18 31.06
N GLN A 490 -22.26 25.46 30.81
CA GLN A 490 -21.67 25.36 29.48
C GLN A 490 -21.45 23.92 29.07
N LYS A 491 -21.00 23.05 29.98
CA LYS A 491 -20.75 21.63 29.70
C LYS A 491 -22.02 20.99 29.15
N GLU A 492 -23.13 21.12 29.87
CA GLU A 492 -24.39 20.39 29.60
C GLU A 492 -24.91 20.61 28.17
N ILE A 493 -24.71 21.82 27.63
CA ILE A 493 -25.20 22.21 26.31
C ILE A 493 -24.18 22.06 25.18
N ILE A 494 -22.97 21.50 25.40
CA ILE A 494 -22.00 21.28 24.29
C ILE A 494 -22.53 20.22 23.32
N GLU A 495 -22.64 20.61 22.05
CA GLU A 495 -22.96 19.70 20.95
C GLU A 495 -21.71 19.21 20.24
N ILE A 496 -20.81 20.12 19.84
CA ILE A 496 -19.61 19.78 19.05
C ILE A 496 -18.41 20.53 19.62
N VAL A 497 -17.28 19.82 19.74
CA VAL A 497 -15.97 20.39 19.98
C VAL A 497 -15.12 20.21 18.73
N LYS A 498 -14.60 21.30 18.18
CA LYS A 498 -13.66 21.29 17.06
C LYS A 498 -12.29 21.75 17.55
N ILE A 499 -11.29 20.88 17.40
CA ILE A 499 -9.89 21.16 17.72
C ILE A 499 -9.10 21.23 16.42
N ASN A 500 -8.40 22.33 16.20
CA ASN A 500 -7.39 22.41 15.16
C ASN A 500 -6.05 21.96 15.75
N PHE A 501 -5.56 20.79 15.33
CA PHE A 501 -4.35 20.20 15.89
C PHE A 501 -3.07 20.99 15.60
N ASN A 502 -3.06 21.85 14.59
CA ASN A 502 -1.86 22.61 14.21
C ASN A 502 -1.66 23.84 15.10
N ASN A 503 -2.69 24.66 15.27
CA ASN A 503 -2.63 25.87 16.11
C ASN A 503 -3.19 25.67 17.52
N LYS A 504 -3.77 24.49 17.81
CA LYS A 504 -4.40 24.12 19.09
C LYS A 504 -5.64 24.94 19.44
N ASN A 505 -6.22 25.67 18.49
CA ASN A 505 -7.47 26.39 18.71
C ASN A 505 -8.60 25.40 18.95
N VAL A 506 -9.48 25.74 19.90
CA VAL A 506 -10.66 24.94 20.24
C VAL A 506 -11.90 25.79 20.07
N TYR A 507 -12.86 25.26 19.33
CA TYR A 507 -14.16 25.88 19.09
C TYR A 507 -15.27 24.99 19.65
N TYR A 508 -16.22 25.61 20.32
CA TYR A 508 -17.37 24.96 20.93
C TYR A 508 -18.64 25.38 20.20
N THR A 509 -19.48 24.40 19.87
CA THR A 509 -20.86 24.63 19.42
C THR A 509 -21.80 24.15 20.50
N TYR A 510 -22.78 24.98 20.85
CA TYR A 510 -23.73 24.70 21.92
C TYR A 510 -25.15 24.46 21.36
N SER A 511 -25.92 23.61 22.03
CA SER A 511 -27.30 23.27 21.69
C SER A 511 -28.12 23.01 22.95
N ASN A 512 -29.24 23.73 23.09
CA ASN A 512 -30.16 23.61 24.22
C ASN A 512 -30.97 22.30 24.23
N ARG A 513 -30.75 21.41 23.24
CA ARG A 513 -31.44 20.13 23.11
C ARG A 513 -30.69 18.98 23.78
N LEU A 514 -29.51 19.23 24.33
CA LEU A 514 -28.64 18.24 24.94
C LEU A 514 -28.47 18.54 26.43
N SER A 515 -28.44 17.47 27.21
CA SER A 515 -28.03 17.49 28.61
C SER A 515 -27.18 16.24 28.82
N ASN A 516 -25.86 16.42 28.80
CA ASN A 516 -24.90 15.33 28.96
C ASN A 516 -24.41 15.26 30.40
N ASP A 517 -24.56 14.12 31.07
CA ASP A 517 -23.83 13.85 32.32
C ASP A 517 -22.38 13.51 31.99
N PHE A 518 -21.51 14.52 32.08
CA PHE A 518 -20.07 14.38 31.78
C PHE A 518 -19.35 13.46 32.75
N THR A 519 -19.80 13.38 34.01
CA THR A 519 -19.18 12.52 35.02
C THR A 519 -19.44 11.07 34.69
N TYR A 520 -20.69 10.73 34.34
CA TYR A 520 -21.05 9.41 33.85
C TYR A 520 -20.34 9.08 32.54
N LEU A 521 -20.35 10.00 31.58
CA LEU A 521 -19.70 9.83 30.28
C LEU A 521 -18.20 9.52 30.40
N LEU A 522 -17.50 10.27 31.26
CA LEU A 522 -16.06 10.06 31.49
C LEU A 522 -15.79 8.69 32.14
N LYS A 523 -16.63 8.26 33.10
CA LYS A 523 -16.53 6.92 33.71
C LYS A 523 -16.67 5.83 32.64
N GLU A 524 -17.64 5.98 31.75
CA GLU A 524 -17.90 5.01 30.67
C GLU A 524 -16.78 4.94 29.65
N ILE A 525 -16.26 6.10 29.23
CA ILE A 525 -15.10 6.18 28.34
C ILE A 525 -13.88 5.54 28.99
N ASN A 526 -13.60 5.82 30.27
CA ASN A 526 -12.48 5.21 31.00
C ASN A 526 -12.61 3.69 31.09
N PHE A 527 -13.80 3.18 31.39
CA PHE A 527 -14.07 1.74 31.44
C PHE A 527 -13.82 1.06 30.08
N LEU A 528 -14.38 1.62 29.00
CA LEU A 528 -14.18 1.09 27.65
C LEU A 528 -12.73 1.22 27.18
N LEU A 529 -12.07 2.34 27.47
CA LEU A 529 -10.67 2.58 27.15
C LEU A 529 -9.77 1.51 27.78
N ASN A 530 -9.97 1.22 29.07
CA ASN A 530 -9.23 0.17 29.79
C ASN A 530 -9.53 -1.22 29.21
N PHE A 531 -10.80 -1.52 28.90
CA PHE A 531 -11.16 -2.78 28.27
C PHE A 531 -10.46 -2.99 26.92
N TYR A 532 -10.54 -2.01 26.02
CA TYR A 532 -9.88 -2.09 24.71
C TYR A 532 -8.36 -2.12 24.86
N LYS A 533 -7.79 -1.37 25.80
CA LYS A 533 -6.36 -1.39 26.10
C LYS A 533 -5.86 -2.78 26.47
N MET A 534 -6.53 -3.47 27.40
CA MET A 534 -6.15 -4.83 27.82
C MET A 534 -6.22 -5.83 26.66
N ASN A 535 -7.20 -5.66 25.77
CA ASN A 535 -7.40 -6.53 24.62
C ASN A 535 -6.46 -6.25 23.44
N MET A 536 -5.71 -5.14 23.46
CA MET A 536 -4.76 -4.78 22.41
C MET A 536 -3.43 -5.55 22.51
N THR A 537 -3.18 -6.28 23.60
CA THR A 537 -1.87 -6.87 23.92
C THR A 537 -1.89 -8.40 24.09
N LYS A 538 -1.62 -9.11 22.98
CA LYS A 538 -0.84 -10.37 22.90
C LYS A 538 0.11 -10.31 21.69
N VAL A 539 0.76 -9.16 21.46
CA VAL A 539 1.89 -9.09 20.51
C VAL A 539 3.12 -9.47 21.33
N GLY A 540 3.49 -10.76 21.28
CA GLY A 540 4.65 -11.26 22.02
C GLY A 540 5.94 -10.52 21.64
N ASP A 541 6.91 -10.53 22.54
CA ASP A 541 8.26 -9.98 22.36
C ASP A 541 8.86 -10.45 21.04
N THR A 542 8.69 -9.67 19.98
CA THR A 542 9.31 -9.96 18.69
C THR A 542 10.78 -9.59 18.79
N LYS A 543 11.62 -10.56 19.16
CA LYS A 543 13.09 -10.51 19.07
C LYS A 543 13.65 -10.38 17.64
N ASN A 544 12.85 -9.98 16.66
CA ASN A 544 13.27 -9.81 15.28
C ASN A 544 13.28 -8.33 14.93
N ASN A 545 14.49 -7.77 14.89
CA ASN A 545 14.76 -6.37 14.59
C ASN A 545 14.18 -5.94 13.23
N ASN A 546 13.03 -5.26 13.27
CA ASN A 546 12.49 -4.53 12.12
C ASN A 546 13.12 -3.14 12.09
N PHE A 547 14.33 -3.05 11.55
CA PHE A 547 14.96 -1.74 11.41
C PHE A 547 14.35 -0.99 10.23
N PHE A 548 13.45 -0.05 10.51
CA PHE A 548 13.17 1.01 9.55
C PHE A 548 14.44 1.88 9.49
N TYR A 549 15.14 1.84 8.36
CA TYR A 549 16.49 2.39 8.21
C TYR A 549 16.68 3.81 8.78
N ASN A 550 15.71 4.71 8.56
CA ASN A 550 15.77 6.08 9.09
C ASN A 550 15.66 6.13 10.61
N GLN A 551 14.72 5.41 11.21
CA GLN A 551 14.58 5.32 12.67
C GLN A 551 15.84 4.71 13.28
N TYR A 552 16.36 3.64 12.69
CA TYR A 552 17.61 3.02 13.16
C TYR A 552 18.82 3.96 13.01
N SER A 553 18.90 4.74 11.93
CA SER A 553 19.93 5.77 11.76
C SER A 553 19.85 6.83 12.84
N ILE A 554 18.65 7.30 13.19
CA ILE A 554 18.44 8.26 14.28
C ILE A 554 18.90 7.63 15.60
N TYR A 555 18.50 6.38 15.87
CA TYR A 555 18.87 5.65 17.07
C TYR A 555 20.39 5.51 17.24
N ASN A 556 21.11 5.17 16.16
CA ASN A 556 22.57 5.04 16.20
C ASN A 556 23.26 6.39 16.45
N ILE A 557 22.76 7.48 15.87
CA ILE A 557 23.26 8.83 16.15
C ILE A 557 23.07 9.18 17.63
N LEU A 558 21.88 8.91 18.18
CA LEU A 558 21.60 9.15 19.60
C LEU A 558 22.52 8.31 20.49
N LYS A 559 22.66 7.02 20.21
CA LYS A 559 23.56 6.13 20.95
C LYS A 559 25.01 6.58 20.94
N LYS A 560 25.46 7.20 19.85
CA LYS A 560 26.82 7.73 19.72
C LYS A 560 27.02 9.04 20.49
N LYS A 561 25.99 9.90 20.56
CA LYS A 561 26.10 11.28 21.08
C LYS A 561 25.58 11.47 22.51
N PHE A 562 24.76 10.55 22.98
CA PHE A 562 24.07 10.58 24.28
C PHE A 562 24.18 9.20 24.95
N ASN A 563 25.37 8.59 24.90
CA ASN A 563 25.60 7.23 25.40
C ASN A 563 25.43 7.10 26.92
N GLU A 564 25.55 8.21 27.63
CA GLU A 564 25.31 8.39 29.06
C GLU A 564 23.82 8.39 29.44
N HIS A 565 22.92 8.45 28.45
CA HIS A 565 21.48 8.49 28.64
C HIS A 565 20.82 7.18 28.19
N SER A 566 19.64 6.88 28.75
CA SER A 566 18.90 5.69 28.35
C SER A 566 18.15 5.95 27.04
N ILE A 567 18.39 5.11 26.03
CA ILE A 567 17.82 5.22 24.68
C ILE A 567 17.15 3.89 24.32
N ILE A 568 15.84 3.92 24.13
CA ILE A 568 15.03 2.74 23.83
C ILE A 568 14.49 2.86 22.40
N TYR A 569 14.80 1.88 21.55
CA TYR A 569 14.24 1.76 20.20
C TYR A 569 12.88 1.06 20.27
N GLU A 570 11.89 1.54 19.52
CA GLU A 570 10.51 1.01 19.48
C GLU A 570 9.87 0.91 20.88
N TYR A 571 9.84 2.02 21.60
CA TYR A 571 9.23 2.09 22.94
C TYR A 571 7.70 2.05 22.86
N ILE A 572 7.09 1.08 23.52
CA ILE A 572 5.63 1.03 23.70
C ILE A 572 5.27 1.72 25.02
N THR A 573 4.53 2.82 24.92
CA THR A 573 4.04 3.59 26.08
C THR A 573 3.05 2.80 26.93
N LYS A 574 2.78 3.28 28.15
CA LYS A 574 1.68 2.77 28.99
C LYS A 574 0.32 2.84 28.30
N GLN A 575 0.14 3.67 27.27
CA GLN A 575 -1.09 3.79 26.48
C GLN A 575 -1.02 2.97 25.17
N ASN A 576 -0.16 1.95 25.08
CA ASN A 576 -0.01 1.09 23.89
C ASN A 576 0.22 1.89 22.59
N ILE A 577 0.89 3.05 22.69
CA ILE A 577 1.36 3.82 21.53
C ILE A 577 2.83 3.46 21.31
N LEU A 578 3.15 3.06 20.09
CA LEU A 578 4.53 2.87 19.64
C LEU A 578 5.17 4.22 19.35
N ILE A 579 6.25 4.48 20.06
CA ILE A 579 7.18 5.59 19.83
C ILE A 579 8.44 5.01 19.18
N ASP A 580 8.88 5.59 18.07
CA ASP A 580 10.04 5.08 17.31
C ASP A 580 11.30 5.01 18.19
N ILE A 581 11.61 6.09 18.92
CA ILE A 581 12.73 6.14 19.86
C ILE A 581 12.35 6.96 21.09
N LEU A 582 12.56 6.41 22.29
CA LEU A 582 12.51 7.15 23.54
C LEU A 582 13.93 7.46 24.01
N LEU A 583 14.25 8.74 24.20
CA LEU A 583 15.45 9.20 24.89
C LEU A 583 15.06 9.71 26.29
N ILE A 584 15.62 9.08 27.32
CA ILE A 584 15.45 9.50 28.72
C ILE A 584 16.68 10.31 29.09
N PHE A 585 16.54 11.63 29.02
CA PHE A 585 17.62 12.56 29.28
C PHE A 585 17.69 12.89 30.77
N LYS A 586 18.77 12.47 31.43
CA LYS A 586 19.02 12.73 32.85
C LYS A 586 19.65 14.11 33.04
N LYS A 587 19.05 14.96 33.87
CA LYS A 587 19.60 16.24 34.33
C LYS A 587 19.78 16.20 35.84
N ASN A 588 20.95 16.56 36.33
CA ASN A 588 21.18 16.75 37.76
C ASN A 588 21.06 18.24 38.08
N LYS A 589 20.13 18.60 38.96
CA LYS A 589 20.02 19.96 39.49
C LYS A 589 19.83 19.89 41.00
N ASN A 590 20.71 20.53 41.76
CA ASN A 590 20.67 20.57 43.24
C ASN A 590 20.58 19.17 43.90
N ASN A 591 21.39 18.21 43.46
CA ASN A 591 21.37 16.80 43.93
C ASN A 591 20.04 16.05 43.74
N ILE A 592 19.14 16.57 42.89
CA ILE A 592 17.91 15.89 42.47
C ILE A 592 18.02 15.55 40.98
N ASP A 593 17.74 14.29 40.67
CA ASP A 593 17.71 13.76 39.30
C ASP A 593 16.36 14.10 38.64
N TYR A 594 16.39 14.88 37.58
CA TYR A 594 15.24 15.16 36.71
C TYR A 594 15.39 14.39 35.40
N TYR A 595 14.26 13.89 34.88
CA TYR A 595 14.24 13.11 33.65
C TYR A 595 13.33 13.77 32.62
N ASN A 596 13.92 14.22 31.52
CA ASN A 596 13.16 14.66 30.35
C ASN A 596 12.95 13.47 29.42
N LEU A 597 11.69 13.16 29.12
CA LEU A 597 11.30 12.07 28.23
C LEU A 597 11.11 12.63 26.81
N PHE A 598 12.08 12.39 25.93
CA PHE A 598 12.01 12.79 24.53
C PHE A 598 11.44 11.65 23.68
N ALA A 599 10.26 11.87 23.11
CA ALA A 599 9.66 10.98 22.12
C ALA A 599 10.10 11.42 20.73
N ILE A 600 11.02 10.67 20.12
CA ILE A 600 11.58 11.00 18.80
C ILE A 600 10.90 10.10 17.76
N GLU A 601 10.28 10.72 16.77
CA GLU A 601 9.41 10.10 15.77
C GLU A 601 9.89 10.46 14.36
N PHE A 602 10.04 9.46 13.49
CA PHE A 602 10.36 9.68 12.09
C PHE A 602 9.09 9.71 11.24
N ASN A 603 8.71 10.91 10.80
CA ASN A 603 7.57 11.09 9.90
C ASN A 603 7.98 10.76 8.46
N GLY A 604 7.80 9.51 8.04
CA GLY A 604 8.02 9.05 6.66
C GLY A 604 7.08 9.67 5.60
N ARG A 605 7.32 9.41 4.30
CA ARG A 605 6.54 9.94 3.13
C ARG A 605 5.02 9.87 3.28
N THR A 606 4.51 8.80 3.90
CA THR A 606 3.08 8.51 4.05
C THR A 606 2.40 9.34 5.15
N HIS A 607 3.16 10.07 5.97
CA HIS A 607 2.65 11.01 6.97
C HIS A 607 2.20 12.34 6.35
N TYR A 608 2.54 12.57 5.08
CA TYR A 608 2.25 13.81 4.36
C TYR A 608 1.36 13.54 3.14
N ASN A 609 0.46 14.48 2.88
CA ASN A 609 -0.18 14.67 1.59
C ASN A 609 0.70 15.62 0.76
N LEU A 610 1.01 15.25 -0.48
CA LEU A 610 1.50 16.17 -1.50
C LEU A 610 0.31 16.92 -2.05
N GLN A 611 0.17 18.17 -1.66
CA GLN A 611 -0.92 19.01 -2.06
C GLN A 611 -0.54 19.87 -3.26
N ILE A 612 -1.46 19.92 -4.22
CA ILE A 612 -1.35 20.69 -5.46
C ILE A 612 -2.36 21.82 -5.36
N ASP A 613 -1.85 23.03 -5.47
CA ASP A 613 -2.65 24.24 -5.53
C ASP A 613 -2.36 24.94 -6.85
N GLN A 614 -3.39 25.58 -7.41
CA GLN A 614 -3.27 26.29 -8.66
C GLN A 614 -3.50 27.76 -8.34
N ASP A 615 -2.47 28.58 -8.49
CA ASP A 615 -2.59 30.03 -8.33
C ASP A 615 -3.53 30.59 -9.40
N ASN A 616 -3.96 31.84 -9.20
CA ASN A 616 -4.94 32.59 -9.99
C ASN A 616 -5.10 32.16 -11.47
N ILE A 617 -6.38 32.16 -11.89
CA ILE A 617 -6.96 31.61 -13.13
C ILE A 617 -6.17 31.93 -14.43
N THR A 618 -5.36 32.98 -14.44
CA THR A 618 -4.66 33.50 -15.62
C THR A 618 -3.27 32.90 -15.86
N THR A 619 -2.54 32.42 -14.85
CA THR A 619 -1.13 31.98 -15.02
C THR A 619 -0.95 30.46 -15.06
N ASN A 620 -1.94 29.67 -14.63
CA ASN A 620 -1.87 28.20 -14.56
C ASN A 620 -0.66 27.63 -13.78
N ASN A 621 -0.03 28.44 -12.91
CA ASN A 621 1.09 27.98 -12.09
C ASN A 621 0.62 27.00 -11.02
N LEU A 622 1.25 25.82 -10.97
CA LEU A 622 0.99 24.80 -9.96
C LEU A 622 2.00 24.90 -8.82
N HIS A 623 1.49 25.06 -7.61
CA HIS A 623 2.26 25.06 -6.37
C HIS A 623 2.12 23.71 -5.67
N TYR A 624 3.25 23.17 -5.22
CA TYR A 624 3.32 21.89 -4.54
C TYR A 624 3.79 22.08 -3.11
N TYR A 625 3.03 21.58 -2.15
CA TYR A 625 3.43 21.60 -0.74
C TYR A 625 3.13 20.28 -0.04
N LEU A 626 3.90 20.04 1.02
CA LEU A 626 3.76 18.84 1.82
C LEU A 626 3.04 19.20 3.11
N LYS A 627 1.84 18.66 3.27
CA LYS A 627 0.99 18.90 4.42
C LYS A 627 0.85 17.63 5.23
N GLU A 628 1.04 17.71 6.56
CA GLU A 628 0.80 16.56 7.44
C GLU A 628 -0.65 16.11 7.30
N ASN A 629 -0.86 14.81 7.10
CA ASN A 629 -2.21 14.28 7.05
C ASN A 629 -2.82 14.21 8.45
N TYR A 630 -4.15 14.15 8.52
CA TYR A 630 -4.87 14.15 9.78
C TYR A 630 -4.51 13.00 10.72
N ASN A 631 -4.16 11.79 10.22
CA ASN A 631 -3.73 10.70 11.09
C ASN A 631 -2.44 11.05 11.84
N THR A 632 -1.53 11.75 11.16
CA THR A 632 -0.25 12.20 11.72
C THR A 632 -0.52 13.27 12.76
N GLN A 633 -1.32 14.29 12.41
CA GLN A 633 -1.73 15.35 13.34
C GLN A 633 -2.42 14.78 14.60
N PHE A 634 -3.30 13.80 14.44
CA PHE A 634 -3.99 13.15 15.56
C PHE A 634 -3.04 12.34 16.44
N LYS A 635 -2.07 11.60 15.85
CA LYS A 635 -1.02 10.92 16.64
C LYS A 635 -0.22 11.95 17.45
N LYS A 636 0.18 13.07 16.83
CA LYS A 636 0.89 14.15 17.54
C LYS A 636 0.07 14.75 18.66
N PHE A 637 -1.22 14.99 18.42
CA PHE A 637 -2.14 15.45 19.44
C PHE A 637 -2.15 14.49 20.63
N ILE A 638 -2.34 13.18 20.40
CA ILE A 638 -2.34 12.19 21.48
C ILE A 638 -1.00 12.20 22.24
N THR A 639 0.14 12.07 21.55
CA THR A 639 1.45 11.95 22.23
C THR A 639 1.87 13.24 22.94
N SER A 640 1.44 14.42 22.46
CA SER A 640 1.68 15.69 23.15
C SER A 640 0.93 15.82 24.48
N ASN A 641 -0.11 15.02 24.69
CA ASN A 641 -0.87 14.96 25.94
C ASN A 641 -0.41 13.83 26.89
N LEU A 642 0.73 13.17 26.59
CA LEU A 642 1.28 12.08 27.41
C LEU A 642 2.55 12.46 28.20
N GLY A 643 2.87 13.75 28.28
CA GLY A 643 4.02 14.24 29.05
C GLY A 643 5.38 14.03 28.38
N PHE A 644 5.41 13.73 27.07
CA PHE A 644 6.65 13.65 26.29
C PHE A 644 7.00 15.00 25.65
N ILE A 645 8.31 15.28 25.57
CA ILE A 645 8.85 16.27 24.64
C ILE A 645 8.94 15.59 23.28
N ASN A 646 8.02 15.92 22.38
CA ASN A 646 7.92 15.25 21.09
C ASN A 646 8.82 15.93 20.05
N ILE A 647 9.71 15.15 19.43
CA ILE A 647 10.56 15.57 18.32
C ILE A 647 10.14 14.79 17.07
N TYR A 648 9.62 15.50 16.07
CA TYR A 648 9.25 14.90 14.79
C TYR A 648 10.30 15.22 13.73
N ILE A 649 10.88 14.18 13.16
CA ILE A 649 11.90 14.28 12.12
C ILE A 649 11.21 14.10 10.76
N PRO A 650 11.08 15.14 9.95
CA PRO A 650 10.36 15.05 8.68
C PRO A 650 11.21 14.36 7.61
N PHE A 651 10.61 13.40 6.89
CA PHE A 651 11.22 12.63 5.80
C PHE A 651 12.06 13.50 4.85
N TYR A 652 11.47 14.56 4.31
CA TYR A 652 12.09 15.37 3.26
C TYR A 652 13.31 16.13 3.74
N LYS A 653 13.26 16.73 4.93
CA LYS A 653 14.42 17.40 5.52
C LYS A 653 15.50 16.36 5.82
N TRP A 654 15.17 15.31 6.56
CA TRP A 654 16.13 14.28 6.98
C TRP A 654 16.88 13.66 5.80
N ASN A 655 16.20 13.43 4.70
CA ASN A 655 16.76 12.78 3.52
C ASN A 655 17.63 13.69 2.65
N THR A 656 17.53 15.01 2.81
CA THR A 656 18.41 15.98 2.12
C THR A 656 19.74 16.19 2.85
N LEU A 657 19.84 15.75 4.12
CA LEU A 657 21.01 15.96 4.95
C LEU A 657 22.01 14.80 4.78
N ASN A 658 23.29 15.14 4.70
CA ASN A 658 24.37 14.17 4.87
C ASN A 658 24.50 13.74 6.35
N LEU A 659 25.39 12.78 6.66
CA LEU A 659 25.50 12.22 8.00
C LEU A 659 25.86 13.26 9.08
N SER A 660 26.85 14.14 8.84
CA SER A 660 27.23 15.16 9.81
C SER A 660 26.11 16.18 10.03
N GLN A 661 25.41 16.57 8.96
CA GLN A 661 24.24 17.43 9.06
C GLN A 661 23.08 16.77 9.81
N LYS A 662 22.85 15.46 9.64
CA LYS A 662 21.86 14.69 10.41
C LYS A 662 22.21 14.66 11.90
N GLU A 663 23.49 14.46 12.25
CA GLU A 663 23.97 14.53 13.63
C GLU A 663 23.70 15.92 14.23
N SER A 664 24.17 16.99 13.58
CA SER A 664 23.95 18.37 14.04
C SER A 664 22.48 18.73 14.13
N TYR A 665 21.66 18.33 13.15
CA TYR A 665 20.22 18.57 13.14
C TYR A 665 19.54 17.98 14.39
N LEU A 666 19.86 16.74 14.73
CA LEU A 666 19.28 16.05 15.88
C LEU A 666 19.73 16.66 17.21
N ILE A 667 21.02 16.95 17.35
CA ILE A 667 21.61 17.53 18.57
C ILE A 667 21.01 18.92 18.83
N ASN A 668 20.97 19.78 17.81
CA ASN A 668 20.42 21.13 17.93
C ASN A 668 18.94 21.09 18.33
N TYR A 669 18.17 20.14 17.79
CA TYR A 669 16.77 19.97 18.15
C TYR A 669 16.61 19.59 19.63
N ILE A 670 17.37 18.61 20.12
CA ILE A 670 17.31 18.20 21.53
C ILE A 670 17.77 19.32 22.45
N HIS A 671 18.83 20.06 22.08
CA HIS A 671 19.34 21.19 22.85
C HIS A 671 18.43 22.41 22.85
N SER A 672 17.55 22.59 21.85
CA SER A 672 16.55 23.66 21.89
C SER A 672 15.51 23.50 23.01
N PHE A 673 15.42 22.33 23.62
CA PHE A 673 14.58 22.04 24.80
C PHE A 673 15.40 21.88 26.09
N LYS A 674 16.72 22.13 26.06
CA LYS A 674 17.55 22.16 27.27
C LYS A 674 17.28 23.44 28.04
#